data_AF-A0A2P6VZ41-F1
#
_entry.id   AF-A0A2P6VZ41-F1
#
_cell.length_a   1.000
_cell.length_b   1.000
_cell.length_c   1.000
_cell.angle_alpha   90.00
_cell.angle_beta   90.00
_cell.angle_gamma   90.00
#
_symmetry.space_group_name_H-M   'P 1'
#
loop_
_entity.id
_entity.type
_entity.pdbx_description
1 polymer ?
#
loop_
_entity_poly.entity_id
_entity_poly.type
_entity_poly.pdbx_seq_one_letter_code
_entity_poly.pdbx_strand_id
1 'polypeptide(L)'
;MALVLLGLATSATAASPSADANVRDRLHLPLLPDPVAQRLSVDASAIGSRTEAPVTLEADRVSLTRQAAEWQANQHGAELADVEVPHHGSPSDALTTLMDRHNTTPSSEDRRALQVLDTLPAEQHDALTRFVDAFLAFDAATQRAYEGYDPGTVRPQAAMAASGTDVDPDRPSHQSASARGATPLAEAGVDLGPILTSRTHVLQAATRLQDAFPQSGAQTACDPLTVAPAFSIDLTSCDNLYEEDVAVLVDGGGDDRYRNNAGGSNLAEGTCQLLQTREYASAALIDLGHGEDAFGDRTDPRSCGANGGGYEGAGFLFDEGGDDVYHAHRVGTNGGGSLGAGFLLDETGNDTYTAASHGTNGGGDNLGTGSLLDRAGNDTYTARLSGANGGATSDGVGFLLDRAGNDAYGAEDLGTNGGGWFAGVGALLDGGGSDTYTAEDRGTNGGGDSGTGFLLDEGGDDTYTAGTSGTNGGAHEGANFDGEGTLIDEAGNDSYAAADVGTNGGGADGASGLLVDRAGNDTYQGGFEGTNGGAAGGEGRLLDRSGDDTYAAEGAGTNGGGYWDGEGFLLDRAGNDIYTAEDRGTNGGGWSGGVGALLDGGGRDEYEDGAGGTGVDRTVAPKGTVGAQVDSDDTTP
;
A
#
# COMPACT_ATOMS: atom_id res chain seq x y z
N MET A 1 15.36 -2.08 18.32
CA MET A 1 15.40 -3.32 17.53
C MET A 1 14.56 -4.36 18.27
N ALA A 2 13.42 -4.72 17.66
CA ALA A 2 12.39 -5.71 18.04
C ALA A 2 11.29 -5.31 19.06
N LEU A 3 10.07 -5.15 18.49
CA LEU A 3 8.70 -5.36 18.97
C LEU A 3 8.25 -4.74 20.30
N VAL A 4 7.38 -3.73 20.20
CA VAL A 4 6.46 -3.32 21.27
C VAL A 4 5.17 -4.14 21.13
N LEU A 5 5.05 -5.19 21.95
CA LEU A 5 3.76 -5.76 22.33
C LEU A 5 3.22 -4.90 23.47
N LEU A 6 2.18 -4.11 23.21
CA LEU A 6 1.46 -3.35 24.24
C LEU A 6 0.65 -4.33 25.09
N GLY A 7 1.17 -4.63 26.28
CA GLY A 7 0.45 -5.36 27.33
C GLY A 7 -0.44 -4.44 28.15
N LEU A 8 -1.72 -4.77 28.26
CA LEU A 8 -2.61 -4.20 29.27
C LEU A 8 -2.41 -4.91 30.62
N ALA A 9 -2.17 -4.10 31.63
CA ALA A 9 -1.83 -4.49 32.98
C ALA A 9 -3.04 -4.98 33.79
N THR A 10 -2.86 -6.06 34.57
CA THR A 10 -3.51 -6.16 35.89
C THR A 10 -2.53 -6.66 36.95
N SER A 11 -2.64 -6.05 38.13
CA SER A 11 -1.73 -6.12 39.27
C SER A 11 -1.87 -7.41 40.10
N ALA A 12 -0.76 -8.08 40.40
CA ALA A 12 -0.56 -8.80 41.68
C ALA A 12 0.94 -9.07 41.95
N THR A 13 1.29 -9.03 43.23
CA THR A 13 2.63 -8.87 43.79
C THR A 13 3.53 -10.11 43.78
N ALA A 14 4.78 -9.92 43.32
CA ALA A 14 6.06 -10.48 43.75
C ALA A 14 6.14 -11.87 44.44
N ALA A 15 6.76 -12.83 43.74
CA ALA A 15 7.92 -13.60 44.23
C ALA A 15 8.66 -14.27 43.06
N SER A 16 9.97 -14.04 42.95
CA SER A 16 10.91 -14.82 42.13
C SER A 16 11.97 -15.45 43.06
N PRO A 17 12.92 -16.31 42.60
CA PRO A 17 13.13 -16.86 41.25
C PRO A 17 13.48 -18.38 41.22
N SER A 18 13.23 -19.07 40.09
CA SER A 18 14.22 -19.95 39.44
C SER A 18 13.65 -20.68 38.21
N ALA A 19 14.30 -20.49 37.06
CA ALA A 19 14.44 -21.39 35.91
C ALA A 19 13.16 -22.01 35.29
N ASP A 20 12.65 -21.40 34.21
CA ASP A 20 12.88 -21.89 32.84
C ASP A 20 12.22 -20.92 31.85
N ALA A 21 13.05 -20.21 31.09
CA ALA A 21 12.62 -19.38 29.98
C ALA A 21 12.59 -20.25 28.71
N ASN A 22 11.42 -20.80 28.40
CA ASN A 22 11.07 -21.39 27.11
C ASN A 22 9.55 -21.62 27.09
N VAL A 23 8.77 -20.53 27.12
CA VAL A 23 7.36 -20.60 26.72
C VAL A 23 7.32 -20.12 25.28
N ARG A 24 7.66 -21.05 24.39
CA ARG A 24 7.11 -21.06 23.03
C ARG A 24 5.71 -21.64 23.23
N ASP A 25 4.68 -20.82 23.12
CA ASP A 25 3.31 -21.32 23.02
C ASP A 25 3.19 -22.09 21.71
N ARG A 26 3.55 -23.37 21.77
CA ARG A 26 3.21 -24.35 20.75
C ARG A 26 1.86 -24.90 21.15
N LEU A 27 0.85 -24.77 20.29
CA LEU A 27 -0.32 -25.62 20.32
C LEU A 27 0.20 -27.07 20.33
N HIS A 28 0.16 -27.75 21.48
CA HIS A 28 0.43 -29.17 21.52
C HIS A 28 -0.83 -29.85 20.96
N LEU A 29 -0.80 -30.14 19.65
CA LEU A 29 -1.82 -30.87 18.90
C LEU A 29 -1.41 -32.35 18.75
N PRO A 30 -1.59 -33.21 19.78
CA PRO A 30 -1.13 -34.61 19.76
C PRO A 30 -1.89 -35.53 18.79
N LEU A 31 -2.85 -35.00 18.02
CA LEU A 31 -3.71 -35.77 17.12
C LEU A 31 -3.46 -35.52 15.62
N LEU A 32 -2.57 -34.59 15.27
CA LEU A 32 -2.26 -34.30 13.87
C LEU A 32 -1.04 -35.10 13.38
N PRO A 33 -1.05 -35.62 12.14
CA PRO A 33 0.15 -36.16 11.51
C PRO A 33 1.27 -35.11 11.50
N ASP A 34 2.52 -35.50 11.79
CA ASP A 34 3.70 -34.61 11.82
C ASP A 34 3.81 -33.61 10.63
N PRO A 35 3.44 -33.96 9.38
CA PRO A 35 3.45 -33.02 8.26
C PRO A 35 2.43 -31.88 8.38
N VAL A 36 1.26 -32.15 8.96
CA VAL A 36 0.17 -31.16 9.15
C VAL A 36 0.52 -30.22 10.31
N ALA A 37 1.09 -30.77 11.40
CA ALA A 37 1.55 -29.97 12.54
C ALA A 37 2.74 -29.04 12.20
N GLN A 38 3.61 -29.41 11.24
CA GLN A 38 4.66 -28.53 10.70
C GLN A 38 4.13 -27.43 9.78
N ARG A 39 2.98 -27.64 9.13
CA ARG A 39 2.35 -26.65 8.24
C ARG A 39 1.45 -25.66 8.99
N LEU A 40 0.87 -26.10 10.10
CA LEU A 40 0.14 -25.24 11.06
C LEU A 40 1.05 -24.44 11.99
N SER A 41 2.33 -24.80 12.12
CA SER A 41 3.26 -23.94 12.85
C SER A 41 3.54 -22.71 12.01
N VAL A 42 2.84 -21.62 12.33
CA VAL A 42 3.18 -20.27 11.88
C VAL A 42 4.56 -19.94 12.48
N ASP A 43 5.63 -20.30 11.77
CA ASP A 43 6.94 -19.76 12.08
C ASP A 43 6.85 -18.30 11.65
N ALA A 44 6.97 -17.36 12.60
CA ALA A 44 6.99 -15.94 12.29
C ALA A 44 8.09 -15.57 11.28
N SER A 45 9.05 -16.48 11.03
CA SER A 45 10.05 -16.37 9.96
C SER A 45 9.56 -16.74 8.55
N ALA A 46 8.35 -17.28 8.39
CA ALA A 46 7.72 -17.55 7.10
C ALA A 46 7.01 -16.31 6.52
N ILE A 47 6.75 -15.30 7.36
CA ILE A 47 6.48 -13.93 6.95
C ILE A 47 7.85 -13.36 6.53
N GLY A 48 8.13 -13.36 5.23
CA GLY A 48 9.41 -12.87 4.71
C GLY A 48 9.67 -11.42 5.14
N SER A 49 10.92 -10.95 5.09
CA SER A 49 11.28 -9.57 5.46
C SER A 49 10.62 -8.47 4.60
N ARG A 50 9.86 -8.85 3.56
CA ARG A 50 9.08 -7.95 2.69
C ARG A 50 7.60 -7.86 3.07
N THR A 51 7.14 -8.64 4.05
CA THR A 51 5.75 -8.67 4.52
C THR A 51 5.62 -8.17 5.98
N GLU A 52 6.62 -7.46 6.49
CA GLU A 52 6.51 -6.70 7.74
C GLU A 52 5.89 -5.32 7.47
N ALA A 53 5.02 -4.85 8.38
CA ALA A 53 4.40 -3.53 8.30
C ALA A 53 5.48 -2.43 8.11
N PRO A 54 5.35 -1.56 7.09
CA PRO A 54 6.41 -0.63 6.70
C PRO A 54 6.69 0.47 7.73
N VAL A 55 5.70 0.84 8.55
CA VAL A 55 5.79 1.97 9.50
C VAL A 55 4.97 1.71 10.76
N THR A 56 5.19 2.52 11.80
CA THR A 56 4.34 2.58 13.01
C THR A 56 3.33 3.73 12.88
N LEU A 57 2.03 3.43 12.93
CA LEU A 57 0.91 4.37 12.67
C LEU A 57 0.80 5.55 13.67
N GLU A 58 1.37 5.40 14.87
CA GLU A 58 1.41 6.43 15.93
C GLU A 58 2.50 7.52 15.75
N ALA A 59 3.29 7.46 14.69
CA ALA A 59 4.41 8.37 14.49
C ALA A 59 3.99 9.74 13.91
N ASP A 60 4.76 10.80 14.21
CA ASP A 60 4.57 12.09 13.53
C ASP A 60 4.94 12.00 12.03
N ARG A 61 4.41 12.91 11.21
CA ARG A 61 4.61 12.93 9.74
C ARG A 61 6.07 12.81 9.30
N VAL A 62 7.01 13.49 9.96
CA VAL A 62 8.44 13.40 9.61
C VAL A 62 9.00 12.03 9.94
N SER A 63 8.57 11.44 11.06
CA SER A 63 8.93 10.08 11.45
C SER A 63 8.29 9.03 10.54
N LEU A 64 7.05 9.20 10.10
CA LEU A 64 6.39 8.33 9.12
C LEU A 64 7.15 8.33 7.79
N THR A 65 7.45 9.52 7.23
CA THR A 65 8.20 9.63 5.96
C THR A 65 9.61 9.05 6.04
N ARG A 66 10.26 9.11 7.21
CA ARG A 66 11.55 8.44 7.42
C ARG A 66 11.42 6.93 7.40
N GLN A 67 10.46 6.38 8.14
CA GLN A 67 10.22 4.93 8.16
C GLN A 67 9.86 4.42 6.75
N ALA A 68 9.03 5.18 6.02
CA ALA A 68 8.73 4.93 4.62
C ALA A 68 10.00 4.87 3.74
N ALA A 69 10.91 5.84 3.89
CA ALA A 69 12.17 5.86 3.17
C ALA A 69 13.06 4.65 3.52
N GLU A 70 13.12 4.27 4.79
CA GLU A 70 13.88 3.10 5.28
C GLU A 70 13.32 1.79 4.70
N TRP A 71 12.00 1.63 4.70
CA TRP A 71 11.34 0.47 4.12
C TRP A 71 11.55 0.38 2.61
N GLN A 72 11.29 1.47 1.86
CA GLN A 72 11.51 1.52 0.40
C GLN A 72 12.98 1.22 0.06
N ALA A 73 13.93 1.81 0.78
CA ALA A 73 15.35 1.55 0.57
C ALA A 73 15.69 0.06 0.79
N ASN A 74 15.16 -0.57 1.85
CA ASN A 74 15.31 -2.00 2.10
C ASN A 74 14.73 -2.84 0.95
N GLN A 75 13.50 -2.53 0.49
CA GLN A 75 12.87 -3.24 -0.62
C GLN A 75 13.69 -3.17 -1.92
N HIS A 76 14.34 -2.02 -2.17
CA HIS A 76 15.18 -1.82 -3.34
C HIS A 76 16.62 -2.31 -3.20
N GLY A 77 17.06 -2.67 -1.98
CA GLY A 77 18.46 -2.95 -1.67
C GLY A 77 19.36 -1.69 -1.76
N ALA A 78 18.78 -0.52 -1.55
CA ALA A 78 19.46 0.77 -1.54
C ALA A 78 19.92 1.13 -0.12
N GLU A 79 21.00 1.91 -0.02
CA GLU A 79 21.42 2.51 1.25
C GLU A 79 20.99 3.97 1.29
N LEU A 80 20.35 4.38 2.38
CA LEU A 80 20.11 5.80 2.62
C LEU A 80 21.46 6.50 2.86
N ALA A 81 21.78 7.46 2.00
CA ALA A 81 23.01 8.23 2.06
C ALA A 81 22.73 9.66 2.52
N ASP A 82 23.69 10.28 3.22
CA ASP A 82 23.62 11.70 3.57
C ASP A 82 23.62 12.55 2.29
N VAL A 83 22.66 13.47 2.19
CA VAL A 83 22.57 14.43 1.09
C VAL A 83 22.87 15.83 1.63
N GLU A 84 23.88 16.49 1.08
CA GLU A 84 24.22 17.86 1.45
C GLU A 84 23.16 18.83 0.91
N VAL A 85 22.57 19.60 1.81
CA VAL A 85 21.61 20.66 1.48
C VAL A 85 22.39 21.97 1.30
N PRO A 86 22.26 22.68 0.16
CA PRO A 86 22.88 23.98 -0.03
C PRO A 86 22.35 24.99 0.99
N HIS A 87 23.08 26.10 1.16
CA HIS A 87 22.71 27.14 2.10
C HIS A 87 22.82 28.51 1.43
N HIS A 88 21.70 29.01 0.91
CA HIS A 88 21.63 30.37 0.36
C HIS A 88 21.31 31.40 1.44
N GLY A 89 21.55 32.67 1.12
CA GLY A 89 21.36 33.79 2.03
C GLY A 89 19.94 34.37 2.04
N SER A 90 19.18 34.14 0.96
CA SER A 90 17.82 34.67 0.79
C SER A 90 17.00 33.83 -0.19
N PRO A 91 15.66 34.02 -0.24
CA PRO A 91 14.81 33.35 -1.21
C PRO A 91 15.21 33.65 -2.66
N SER A 92 15.53 34.91 -2.98
CA SER A 92 15.87 35.29 -4.35
C SER A 92 17.18 34.66 -4.83
N ASP A 93 18.17 34.50 -3.95
CA ASP A 93 19.43 33.82 -4.24
C ASP A 93 19.18 32.32 -4.55
N ALA A 94 18.38 31.64 -3.72
CA ALA A 94 18.05 30.23 -3.91
C ALA A 94 17.25 29.99 -5.20
N LEU A 95 16.22 30.81 -5.45
CA LEU A 95 15.41 30.74 -6.68
C LEU A 95 16.21 31.10 -7.93
N THR A 96 17.23 31.96 -7.82
CA THR A 96 18.15 32.22 -8.93
C THR A 96 18.99 30.99 -9.27
N THR A 97 19.52 30.29 -8.27
CA THR A 97 20.20 29.01 -8.47
C THR A 97 19.26 27.98 -9.12
N LEU A 98 17.99 27.93 -8.71
CA LEU A 98 16.99 27.06 -9.34
C LEU A 98 16.76 27.42 -10.82
N MET A 99 16.53 28.70 -11.15
CA MET A 99 16.38 29.16 -12.53
C MET A 99 17.58 28.81 -13.41
N ASP A 100 18.81 28.96 -12.87
CA ASP A 100 20.04 28.61 -13.59
C ASP A 100 20.10 27.10 -13.91
N ARG A 101 19.65 26.24 -12.99
CA ARG A 101 19.57 24.77 -13.23
C ARG A 101 18.56 24.41 -14.31
N HIS A 102 17.44 25.14 -14.38
CA HIS A 102 16.40 24.96 -15.39
C HIS A 102 16.59 25.86 -16.62
N ASN A 103 17.80 26.41 -16.84
CA ASN A 103 18.16 27.24 -18.00
C ASN A 103 17.15 28.37 -18.31
N THR A 104 16.57 28.96 -17.27
CA THR A 104 15.49 29.95 -17.39
C THR A 104 15.99 31.33 -16.99
N THR A 105 15.55 32.37 -17.71
CA THR A 105 15.94 33.76 -17.44
C THR A 105 14.71 34.60 -17.08
N PRO A 106 14.68 35.23 -15.90
CA PRO A 106 13.53 36.02 -15.48
C PRO A 106 13.39 37.32 -16.28
N SER A 107 12.14 37.73 -16.47
CA SER A 107 11.77 39.03 -17.00
C SER A 107 12.23 40.17 -16.08
N SER A 108 12.07 41.43 -16.53
CA SER A 108 12.40 42.58 -15.67
C SER A 108 11.38 42.82 -14.56
N GLU A 109 10.18 42.27 -14.72
CA GLU A 109 9.12 42.30 -13.71
C GLU A 109 9.36 41.22 -12.66
N ASP A 110 9.65 39.99 -13.08
CA ASP A 110 9.95 38.86 -12.21
C ASP A 110 11.17 39.16 -11.33
N ARG A 111 12.20 39.81 -11.89
CA ARG A 111 13.36 40.26 -11.11
C ARG A 111 13.00 41.25 -9.99
N ARG A 112 11.96 42.06 -10.16
CA ARG A 112 11.49 42.95 -9.09
C ARG A 112 10.66 42.18 -8.07
N ALA A 113 9.80 41.27 -8.52
CA ALA A 113 9.00 40.42 -7.64
C ALA A 113 9.89 39.51 -6.76
N LEU A 114 10.95 38.92 -7.33
CA LEU A 114 11.97 38.16 -6.58
C LEU A 114 12.59 38.97 -5.44
N GLN A 115 12.89 40.26 -5.66
CA GLN A 115 13.43 41.14 -4.62
C GLN A 115 12.43 41.44 -3.50
N VAL A 116 11.13 41.31 -3.76
CA VAL A 116 10.10 41.46 -2.72
C VAL A 116 10.16 40.28 -1.74
N LEU A 117 10.46 39.06 -2.21
CA LEU A 117 10.60 37.88 -1.34
C LEU A 117 11.72 38.06 -0.29
N ASP A 118 12.80 38.76 -0.63
CA ASP A 118 13.89 39.06 0.32
C ASP A 118 13.47 40.05 1.43
N THR A 119 12.29 40.67 1.30
CA THR A 119 11.74 41.59 2.31
C THR A 119 10.74 40.94 3.25
N LEU A 120 10.48 39.64 3.08
CA LEU A 120 9.62 38.86 3.98
C LEU A 120 10.10 38.96 5.44
N PRO A 121 9.20 38.84 6.42
CA PRO A 121 9.54 38.62 7.82
C PRO A 121 10.60 37.53 7.99
N ALA A 122 11.49 37.67 8.97
CA ALA A 122 12.68 36.82 9.10
C ALA A 122 12.38 35.31 9.14
N GLU A 123 11.26 34.90 9.75
CA GLU A 123 10.82 33.51 9.82
C GLU A 123 10.36 33.00 8.45
N GLN A 124 9.46 33.72 7.77
CA GLN A 124 9.00 33.43 6.40
C GLN A 124 10.16 33.43 5.39
N HIS A 125 11.07 34.39 5.52
CA HIS A 125 12.28 34.50 4.71
C HIS A 125 13.17 33.26 4.86
N ASP A 126 13.49 32.85 6.10
CA ASP A 126 14.31 31.66 6.34
C ASP A 126 13.57 30.41 5.86
N ALA A 127 12.30 30.24 6.19
CA ALA A 127 11.51 29.07 5.80
C ALA A 127 11.47 28.86 4.27
N LEU A 128 11.15 29.90 3.50
CA LEU A 128 11.15 29.83 2.04
C LEU A 128 12.54 29.55 1.47
N THR A 129 13.59 30.19 2.03
CA THR A 129 14.98 29.91 1.61
C THR A 129 15.35 28.45 1.84
N ARG A 130 15.01 27.90 3.02
CA ARG A 130 15.33 26.51 3.39
C ARG A 130 14.53 25.50 2.59
N PHE A 131 13.30 25.82 2.22
CA PHE A 131 12.51 24.98 1.35
C PHE A 131 13.15 24.86 -0.05
N VAL A 132 13.49 25.99 -0.68
CA VAL A 132 14.16 25.96 -2.00
C VAL A 132 15.53 25.29 -1.91
N ASP A 133 16.30 25.51 -0.83
CA ASP A 133 17.56 24.80 -0.57
C ASP A 133 17.35 23.27 -0.52
N ALA A 134 16.34 22.81 0.22
CA ALA A 134 16.02 21.39 0.33
C ALA A 134 15.59 20.80 -1.02
N PHE A 135 14.80 21.53 -1.80
CA PHE A 135 14.43 21.12 -3.16
C PHE A 135 15.65 21.04 -4.09
N LEU A 136 16.57 22.01 -4.05
CA LEU A 136 17.82 21.96 -4.84
C LEU A 136 18.65 20.71 -4.51
N ALA A 137 18.62 20.25 -3.26
CA ALA A 137 19.25 19.00 -2.85
C ALA A 137 18.52 17.77 -3.42
N PHE A 138 17.19 17.79 -3.41
CA PHE A 138 16.32 16.76 -3.99
C PHE A 138 16.50 16.63 -5.51
N ASP A 139 16.53 17.76 -6.22
CA ASP A 139 16.80 17.78 -7.67
C ASP A 139 18.20 17.25 -7.98
N ALA A 140 19.22 17.70 -7.24
CA ALA A 140 20.58 17.19 -7.42
C ALA A 140 20.71 15.69 -7.07
N ALA A 141 19.95 15.20 -6.09
CA ALA A 141 19.89 13.78 -5.74
C ALA A 141 19.21 12.97 -6.86
N THR A 142 18.14 13.50 -7.45
CA THR A 142 17.45 12.89 -8.59
C THR A 142 18.38 12.75 -9.78
N GLN A 143 19.11 13.80 -10.17
CA GLN A 143 20.08 13.67 -11.27
C GLN A 143 21.12 12.57 -10.99
N ARG A 144 21.68 12.52 -9.78
CA ARG A 144 22.68 11.54 -9.39
C ARG A 144 22.15 10.11 -9.41
N ALA A 145 20.92 9.91 -8.93
CA ALA A 145 20.29 8.59 -8.87
C ALA A 145 20.25 7.90 -10.23
N TYR A 146 20.14 8.66 -11.32
CA TYR A 146 20.02 8.14 -12.68
C TYR A 146 21.28 8.35 -13.55
N GLU A 147 22.39 8.85 -13.00
CA GLU A 147 23.64 9.06 -13.78
C GLU A 147 24.14 7.78 -14.47
N GLY A 148 23.93 6.63 -13.82
CA GLY A 148 24.30 5.30 -14.31
C GLY A 148 23.21 4.57 -15.09
N TYR A 149 22.00 5.14 -15.20
CA TYR A 149 20.85 4.48 -15.79
C TYR A 149 21.06 4.21 -17.29
N ASP A 150 20.89 2.96 -17.69
CA ASP A 150 20.86 2.53 -19.10
C ASP A 150 19.43 2.08 -19.46
N PRO A 151 18.65 2.92 -20.17
CA PRO A 151 17.29 2.58 -20.59
C PRO A 151 17.22 1.31 -21.45
N GLY A 152 18.33 0.84 -22.04
CA GLY A 152 18.39 -0.40 -22.79
C GLY A 152 18.48 -1.67 -21.95
N THR A 153 18.76 -1.55 -20.64
CA THR A 153 18.85 -2.69 -19.71
C THR A 153 17.52 -3.01 -19.07
N VAL A 154 16.66 -2.00 -18.88
CA VAL A 154 15.25 -2.19 -18.52
C VAL A 154 14.53 -2.70 -19.76
N ARG A 155 14.32 -4.01 -19.83
CA ARG A 155 13.25 -4.53 -20.68
C ARG A 155 11.96 -4.23 -19.93
N PRO A 156 11.05 -3.39 -20.45
CA PRO A 156 9.76 -3.22 -19.82
C PRO A 156 9.10 -4.60 -19.77
N GLN A 157 8.89 -5.14 -18.58
CA GLN A 157 8.04 -6.32 -18.43
C GLN A 157 6.60 -6.01 -18.86
N ALA A 158 6.25 -4.73 -19.04
CA ALA A 158 5.08 -4.28 -19.79
C ALA A 158 4.92 -4.94 -21.18
N ALA A 159 6.02 -5.39 -21.83
CA ALA A 159 5.93 -6.17 -23.07
C ALA A 159 5.37 -7.60 -22.86
N MET A 160 5.40 -8.13 -21.64
CA MET A 160 4.79 -9.41 -21.26
C MET A 160 3.33 -9.26 -20.82
N ALA A 161 2.98 -8.16 -20.13
CA ALA A 161 1.59 -7.80 -19.81
C ALA A 161 0.71 -7.67 -21.07
N ALA A 162 1.28 -7.18 -22.19
CA ALA A 162 0.59 -7.09 -23.47
C ALA A 162 0.42 -8.44 -24.20
N SER A 163 1.06 -9.53 -23.74
CA SER A 163 1.16 -10.78 -24.49
C SER A 163 0.19 -11.88 -24.05
N GLY A 164 -0.38 -11.81 -22.85
CA GLY A 164 -1.46 -12.67 -22.36
C GLY A 164 -1.22 -14.20 -22.33
N THR A 165 -0.18 -14.73 -22.98
CA THR A 165 0.03 -16.17 -23.17
C THR A 165 1.46 -16.42 -23.67
N ASP A 166 2.42 -16.67 -22.79
CA ASP A 166 3.51 -17.61 -23.10
C ASP A 166 4.20 -18.03 -21.81
N VAL A 167 3.68 -19.11 -21.23
CA VAL A 167 4.35 -19.86 -20.16
C VAL A 167 5.52 -20.60 -20.83
N ASP A 168 6.75 -20.30 -20.44
CA ASP A 168 7.95 -21.04 -20.86
C ASP A 168 8.01 -22.36 -20.06
N PRO A 169 7.74 -23.53 -20.66
CA PRO A 169 7.58 -24.79 -19.93
C PRO A 169 8.90 -25.39 -19.41
N ASP A 170 10.06 -24.82 -19.78
CA ASP A 170 11.38 -25.35 -19.43
C ASP A 170 12.13 -24.50 -18.35
N ARG A 171 11.49 -23.49 -17.73
CA ARG A 171 12.11 -22.68 -16.65
C ARG A 171 12.01 -23.36 -15.27
N PRO A 172 13.05 -23.25 -14.43
CA PRO A 172 13.04 -23.83 -13.09
C PRO A 172 11.94 -23.21 -12.22
N SER A 173 11.33 -24.04 -11.38
CA SER A 173 10.20 -23.75 -10.48
C SER A 173 10.29 -22.40 -9.75
N HIS A 174 9.20 -21.63 -9.85
CA HIS A 174 8.56 -20.82 -8.80
C HIS A 174 9.51 -20.17 -7.79
N GLN A 175 9.83 -18.89 -8.00
CA GLN A 175 10.46 -18.04 -6.99
C GLN A 175 9.43 -17.03 -6.51
N SER A 176 9.26 -16.90 -5.20
CA SER A 176 8.47 -15.80 -4.65
C SER A 176 9.09 -14.46 -5.03
N ALA A 177 8.25 -13.44 -5.28
CA ALA A 177 8.72 -12.06 -5.46
C ALA A 177 9.56 -11.60 -4.24
N SER A 178 9.21 -12.11 -3.05
CA SER A 178 9.93 -11.88 -1.80
C SER A 178 11.35 -12.47 -1.73
N ALA A 179 11.66 -13.52 -2.51
CA ALA A 179 12.95 -14.19 -2.52
C ALA A 179 14.01 -13.52 -3.43
N ARG A 180 13.65 -12.50 -4.21
CA ARG A 180 14.62 -11.75 -5.02
C ARG A 180 15.42 -10.77 -4.15
N GLY A 181 16.72 -10.69 -4.41
CA GLY A 181 17.66 -9.77 -3.75
C GLY A 181 17.48 -8.32 -4.22
N ALA A 182 18.49 -7.75 -4.89
CA ALA A 182 18.41 -6.40 -5.46
C ALA A 182 17.25 -6.29 -6.47
N THR A 183 16.55 -5.16 -6.48
CA THR A 183 15.47 -4.93 -7.46
C THR A 183 16.04 -4.72 -8.86
N PRO A 184 15.29 -5.04 -9.94
CA PRO A 184 15.72 -4.78 -11.31
C PRO A 184 16.07 -3.30 -11.58
N LEU A 185 15.55 -2.35 -10.78
CA LEU A 185 15.89 -0.93 -10.88
C LEU A 185 17.34 -0.65 -10.45
N ALA A 186 17.79 -1.26 -9.34
CA ALA A 186 19.18 -1.19 -8.90
C ALA A 186 20.12 -1.88 -9.91
N GLU A 187 19.69 -2.99 -10.50
CA GLU A 187 20.43 -3.67 -11.58
C GLU A 187 20.53 -2.81 -12.86
N ALA A 188 19.52 -1.98 -13.13
CA ALA A 188 19.53 -0.99 -14.21
C ALA A 188 20.44 0.23 -13.94
N GLY A 189 21.06 0.29 -12.76
CA GLY A 189 22.01 1.34 -12.38
C GLY A 189 21.38 2.57 -11.74
N VAL A 190 20.16 2.46 -11.24
CA VAL A 190 19.47 3.55 -10.52
C VAL A 190 19.63 3.37 -9.01
N ASP A 191 20.12 4.41 -8.33
CA ASP A 191 20.25 4.45 -6.86
C ASP A 191 19.24 5.42 -6.25
N LEU A 192 18.17 4.87 -5.68
CA LEU A 192 17.09 5.66 -5.06
C LEU A 192 17.46 6.25 -3.69
N GLY A 193 18.52 5.77 -3.05
CA GLY A 193 18.89 6.17 -1.68
C GLY A 193 18.97 7.69 -1.47
N PRO A 194 19.70 8.44 -2.32
CA PRO A 194 19.75 9.90 -2.25
C PRO A 194 18.40 10.60 -2.42
N ILE A 195 17.50 10.09 -3.27
CA ILE A 195 16.17 10.65 -3.47
C ILE A 195 15.35 10.49 -2.18
N LEU A 196 15.35 9.28 -1.61
CA LEU A 196 14.62 8.96 -0.39
C LEU A 196 15.11 9.77 0.82
N THR A 197 16.43 9.98 0.96
CA THR A 197 16.97 10.88 2.00
C THR A 197 16.53 12.33 1.78
N SER A 198 16.72 12.85 0.57
CA SER A 198 16.44 14.26 0.27
C SER A 198 14.95 14.61 0.34
N ARG A 199 14.05 13.68 0.04
CA ARG A 199 12.61 13.79 0.31
C ARG A 199 12.31 14.16 1.75
N THR A 200 13.00 13.53 2.71
CA THR A 200 12.84 13.85 4.14
C THR A 200 13.27 15.28 4.46
N HIS A 201 14.29 15.82 3.77
CA HIS A 201 14.69 17.22 3.91
C HIS A 201 13.64 18.18 3.33
N VAL A 202 13.04 17.84 2.18
CA VAL A 202 11.96 18.62 1.58
C VAL A 202 10.77 18.70 2.53
N LEU A 203 10.29 17.57 3.07
CA LEU A 203 9.18 17.56 4.03
C LEU A 203 9.51 18.37 5.29
N GLN A 204 10.70 18.20 5.88
CA GLN A 204 11.11 18.98 7.04
C GLN A 204 11.13 20.50 6.78
N ALA A 205 11.51 20.91 5.57
CA ALA A 205 11.51 22.31 5.18
C ALA A 205 10.09 22.81 4.88
N ALA A 206 9.25 21.98 4.27
CA ALA A 206 7.85 22.27 4.00
C ALA A 206 7.02 22.43 5.29
N THR A 207 7.24 21.59 6.31
CA THR A 207 6.62 21.78 7.63
C THR A 207 6.99 23.13 8.25
N ARG A 208 8.26 23.57 8.11
CA ARG A 208 8.66 24.91 8.58
C ARG A 208 8.04 26.03 7.75
N LEU A 209 7.78 25.78 6.47
CA LEU A 209 7.12 26.71 5.59
C LEU A 209 5.67 26.91 6.04
N GLN A 210 4.93 25.81 6.27
CA GLN A 210 3.59 25.82 6.87
C GLN A 210 3.57 26.62 8.18
N ASP A 211 4.46 26.32 9.12
CA ASP A 211 4.54 27.03 10.41
C ASP A 211 4.77 28.55 10.24
N ALA A 212 5.51 28.97 9.21
CA ALA A 212 5.85 30.37 8.96
C ALA A 212 4.76 31.16 8.22
N PHE A 213 3.86 30.49 7.52
CA PHE A 213 2.79 31.08 6.71
C PHE A 213 1.39 30.65 7.20
N PRO A 214 0.97 31.06 8.41
CA PRO A 214 -0.36 30.72 8.92
C PRO A 214 -1.46 31.41 8.12
N GLN A 215 -2.56 30.67 7.87
CA GLN A 215 -3.80 30.97 7.11
C GLN A 215 -4.59 32.25 7.50
N SER A 216 -3.96 33.36 7.91
CA SER A 216 -4.67 34.56 8.39
C SER A 216 -4.08 35.88 7.89
N GLY A 217 -4.63 36.39 6.78
CA GLY A 217 -4.31 37.73 6.29
C GLY A 217 -5.30 38.24 5.24
N ALA A 218 -5.64 39.53 5.30
CA ALA A 218 -6.38 40.18 4.22
C ALA A 218 -5.45 40.36 3.01
N GLN A 219 -5.81 39.72 1.90
CA GLN A 219 -5.05 39.71 0.65
C GLN A 219 -5.07 41.06 -0.06
N THR A 220 -4.00 41.38 -0.79
CA THR A 220 -3.93 42.62 -1.58
C THR A 220 -3.77 42.42 -3.09
N ALA A 221 -3.44 41.21 -3.57
CA ALA A 221 -3.47 40.81 -4.98
C ALA A 221 -3.30 39.28 -5.12
N CYS A 222 -4.02 38.65 -6.06
CA CYS A 222 -3.91 37.24 -6.43
C CYS A 222 -3.15 37.15 -7.77
N ASP A 223 -1.83 37.05 -7.71
CA ASP A 223 -0.96 36.92 -8.90
C ASP A 223 0.31 36.18 -8.50
N PRO A 224 0.34 34.84 -8.68
CA PRO A 224 1.51 34.03 -8.36
C PRO A 224 2.76 34.51 -9.11
N LEU A 225 3.91 34.51 -8.44
CA LEU A 225 5.18 34.76 -9.12
C LEU A 225 5.63 33.50 -9.87
N THR A 226 5.28 33.41 -11.15
CA THR A 226 5.62 32.27 -12.01
C THR A 226 6.78 32.57 -12.96
N VAL A 227 7.78 31.70 -12.93
CA VAL A 227 8.93 31.68 -13.86
C VAL A 227 9.15 30.24 -14.33
N ALA A 228 8.32 29.78 -15.27
CA ALA A 228 8.36 28.40 -15.76
C ALA A 228 9.60 28.09 -16.64
N PRO A 229 10.11 26.85 -16.60
CA PRO A 229 9.67 25.72 -15.78
C PRO A 229 10.35 25.67 -14.38
N ALA A 230 10.95 26.77 -13.91
CA ALA A 230 11.69 26.74 -12.65
C ALA A 230 10.75 26.73 -11.44
N PHE A 231 9.87 27.71 -11.31
CA PHE A 231 9.00 27.79 -10.14
C PHE A 231 7.72 28.61 -10.36
N SER A 232 6.76 28.42 -9.45
CA SER A 232 5.65 29.34 -9.18
C SER A 232 5.50 29.50 -7.66
N ILE A 233 5.46 30.73 -7.17
CA ILE A 233 5.32 31.04 -5.75
C ILE A 233 4.12 31.96 -5.55
N ASP A 234 3.05 31.42 -4.98
CA ASP A 234 1.98 32.16 -4.34
C ASP A 234 2.09 31.97 -2.82
N LEU A 235 1.90 33.06 -2.08
CA LEU A 235 1.90 33.08 -0.61
C LEU A 235 0.58 33.68 -0.08
N THR A 236 -0.43 33.72 -0.94
CA THR A 236 -1.78 34.20 -0.67
C THR A 236 -2.75 33.03 -0.73
N SER A 237 -3.91 33.18 -0.09
CA SER A 237 -4.93 32.12 -0.03
C SER A 237 -5.99 32.26 -1.16
N CYS A 238 -5.55 32.57 -2.37
CA CYS A 238 -6.43 32.90 -3.50
C CYS A 238 -6.68 31.67 -4.38
N ASP A 239 -7.93 31.46 -4.80
CA ASP A 239 -8.24 30.46 -5.81
C ASP A 239 -7.50 30.77 -7.13
N ASN A 240 -6.56 29.90 -7.52
CA ASN A 240 -5.78 30.00 -8.75
C ASN A 240 -6.04 28.83 -9.71
N LEU A 241 -5.48 28.98 -10.91
CA LEU A 241 -5.43 27.93 -11.92
C LEU A 241 -3.97 27.78 -12.38
N TYR A 242 -3.39 26.64 -12.09
CA TYR A 242 -2.01 26.31 -12.44
C TYR A 242 -1.96 25.42 -13.68
N GLU A 243 -1.57 25.99 -14.82
CA GLU A 243 -1.48 25.26 -16.10
C GLU A 243 -0.02 25.00 -16.54
N GLU A 244 0.94 25.79 -16.08
CA GLU A 244 2.35 25.64 -16.44
C GLU A 244 3.07 24.67 -15.51
N ASP A 245 3.86 23.77 -16.10
CA ASP A 245 4.73 22.86 -15.35
C ASP A 245 5.92 23.59 -14.77
N VAL A 246 6.16 23.38 -13.48
CA VAL A 246 7.26 23.97 -12.73
C VAL A 246 7.93 22.93 -11.85
N ALA A 247 9.22 23.13 -11.57
CA ALA A 247 9.96 22.28 -10.64
C ALA A 247 9.58 22.55 -9.18
N VAL A 248 9.27 23.79 -8.82
CA VAL A 248 8.80 24.16 -7.48
C VAL A 248 7.51 24.95 -7.57
N LEU A 249 6.46 24.47 -6.90
CA LEU A 249 5.23 25.22 -6.67
C LEU A 249 5.02 25.35 -5.17
N VAL A 250 4.80 26.59 -4.71
CA VAL A 250 4.29 26.87 -3.36
C VAL A 250 2.99 27.65 -3.56
N ASP A 251 1.92 27.13 -2.99
CA ASP A 251 0.63 27.79 -2.93
C ASP A 251 0.28 28.14 -1.48
N GLY A 252 -0.41 29.27 -1.27
CA GLY A 252 -0.78 29.74 0.06
C GLY A 252 -2.17 29.27 0.52
N GLY A 253 -2.87 28.51 -0.31
CA GLY A 253 -4.23 28.01 -0.18
C GLY A 253 -5.22 28.72 -1.10
N GLY A 254 -6.50 28.40 -0.92
CA GLY A 254 -7.56 28.80 -1.86
C GLY A 254 -8.24 27.54 -2.38
N ASP A 255 -9.32 27.67 -3.14
CA ASP A 255 -9.93 26.52 -3.84
C ASP A 255 -9.32 26.42 -5.25
N ASP A 256 -8.23 25.68 -5.35
CA ASP A 256 -7.27 25.72 -6.45
C ASP A 256 -7.47 24.61 -7.49
N ARG A 257 -6.91 24.86 -8.68
CA ARG A 257 -6.93 23.89 -9.78
C ARG A 257 -5.56 23.69 -10.36
N TYR A 258 -5.01 22.52 -10.15
CA TYR A 258 -3.71 22.09 -10.64
C TYR A 258 -3.87 21.24 -11.91
N ARG A 259 -3.80 21.90 -13.08
CA ARG A 259 -3.79 21.22 -14.39
C ARG A 259 -2.38 20.91 -14.90
N ASN A 260 -1.38 21.44 -14.22
CA ASN A 260 0.02 21.11 -14.44
C ASN A 260 0.35 19.72 -13.86
N ASN A 261 1.64 19.43 -13.72
CA ASN A 261 2.16 18.21 -13.12
C ASN A 261 1.86 18.06 -11.62
N ALA A 262 1.46 19.13 -10.91
CA ALA A 262 1.17 19.13 -9.48
C ALA A 262 2.27 18.44 -8.65
N GLY A 263 3.52 18.91 -8.76
CA GLY A 263 4.65 18.31 -8.05
C GLY A 263 5.13 16.96 -8.61
N GLY A 264 4.58 16.48 -9.72
CA GLY A 264 5.05 15.26 -10.39
C GLY A 264 6.23 15.50 -11.34
N SER A 265 7.09 14.50 -11.56
CA SER A 265 8.33 14.70 -12.33
C SER A 265 8.17 14.76 -13.86
N ASN A 266 6.96 14.76 -14.40
CA ASN A 266 6.77 14.83 -15.84
C ASN A 266 6.69 16.27 -16.36
N LEU A 267 7.83 16.82 -16.80
CA LEU A 267 7.94 18.17 -17.37
C LEU A 267 7.87 18.21 -18.91
N ALA A 268 7.69 17.07 -19.59
CA ALA A 268 7.64 16.97 -21.04
C ALA A 268 6.30 16.40 -21.52
N GLU A 269 5.41 17.28 -22.03
CA GLU A 269 4.02 16.95 -22.36
C GLU A 269 3.84 15.65 -23.18
N GLY A 270 2.99 14.76 -22.66
CA GLY A 270 2.04 13.99 -23.46
C GLY A 270 2.51 12.69 -24.12
N THR A 271 3.76 12.23 -23.97
CA THR A 271 4.17 10.98 -24.64
C THR A 271 4.52 9.80 -23.74
N CYS A 272 4.73 10.00 -22.43
CA CYS A 272 5.22 8.97 -21.49
C CYS A 272 6.25 8.04 -22.17
N GLN A 273 7.14 8.64 -22.95
CA GLN A 273 8.22 7.96 -23.62
C GLN A 273 9.42 8.01 -22.68
N LEU A 274 10.08 6.86 -22.53
CA LEU A 274 11.35 6.79 -21.80
C LEU A 274 12.29 7.87 -22.34
N LEU A 275 12.79 8.71 -21.45
CA LEU A 275 13.71 9.79 -21.75
C LEU A 275 14.99 9.17 -22.29
N GLN A 276 15.27 9.42 -23.58
CA GLN A 276 16.57 9.10 -24.17
C GLN A 276 17.64 10.13 -23.78
N THR A 277 17.25 11.17 -23.06
CA THR A 277 18.08 12.25 -22.54
C THR A 277 18.39 12.01 -21.07
N ARG A 278 19.60 12.35 -20.62
CA ARG A 278 20.03 12.24 -19.21
C ARG A 278 19.55 13.41 -18.33
N GLU A 279 18.41 13.99 -18.67
CA GLU A 279 17.81 15.07 -17.89
C GLU A 279 16.55 14.50 -17.25
N TYR A 280 16.73 13.89 -16.08
CA TYR A 280 15.65 13.31 -15.28
C TYR A 280 15.03 14.42 -14.46
N ALA A 281 13.70 14.53 -14.43
CA ALA A 281 13.07 15.67 -13.80
C ALA A 281 12.77 15.41 -12.32
N SER A 282 12.71 16.48 -11.55
CA SER A 282 12.15 16.48 -10.21
C SER A 282 11.18 17.64 -10.07
N ALA A 283 10.13 17.46 -9.27
CA ALA A 283 9.19 18.52 -8.96
C ALA A 283 8.67 18.40 -7.53
N ALA A 284 8.25 19.53 -6.97
CA ALA A 284 7.59 19.61 -5.67
C ALA A 284 6.45 20.63 -5.71
N LEU A 285 5.30 20.24 -5.19
CA LEU A 285 4.17 21.10 -4.88
C LEU A 285 3.96 21.09 -3.36
N ILE A 286 3.91 22.29 -2.77
CA ILE A 286 3.48 22.51 -1.39
C ILE A 286 2.24 23.39 -1.43
N ASP A 287 1.09 22.81 -1.11
CA ASP A 287 -0.07 23.58 -0.71
C ASP A 287 -0.01 23.83 0.80
N LEU A 288 -0.38 25.03 1.20
CA LEU A 288 -0.42 25.43 2.61
C LEU A 288 -1.86 25.67 3.08
N GLY A 289 -2.84 25.49 2.20
CA GLY A 289 -4.26 25.73 2.31
C GLY A 289 -5.07 24.64 2.99
N HIS A 290 -6.30 25.01 3.35
CA HIS A 290 -7.38 24.07 3.70
C HIS A 290 -8.54 24.22 2.70
N GLY A 291 -8.24 24.56 1.44
CA GLY A 291 -9.25 24.83 0.43
C GLY A 291 -9.67 23.55 -0.29
N GLU A 292 -10.73 23.61 -1.09
CA GLU A 292 -11.18 22.44 -1.87
C GLU A 292 -10.49 22.42 -3.25
N ASP A 293 -9.49 21.57 -3.39
CA ASP A 293 -8.57 21.56 -4.52
C ASP A 293 -8.83 20.44 -5.53
N ALA A 294 -8.41 20.70 -6.76
CA ALA A 294 -8.45 19.73 -7.85
C ALA A 294 -7.07 19.52 -8.46
N PHE A 295 -6.47 18.36 -8.17
CA PHE A 295 -5.18 17.93 -8.68
C PHE A 295 -5.33 17.02 -9.90
N GLY A 296 -4.80 17.46 -11.04
CA GLY A 296 -4.90 16.78 -12.32
C GLY A 296 -6.20 17.11 -13.08
N ASP A 297 -6.08 17.33 -14.40
CA ASP A 297 -7.25 17.63 -15.22
C ASP A 297 -8.12 16.39 -15.46
N ARG A 298 -9.32 16.35 -14.87
CA ARG A 298 -10.28 15.24 -15.08
C ARG A 298 -10.74 15.07 -16.54
N THR A 299 -10.64 16.12 -17.35
CA THR A 299 -11.08 16.12 -18.75
C THR A 299 -9.97 15.83 -19.74
N ASP A 300 -8.71 16.03 -19.33
CA ASP A 300 -7.53 15.72 -20.12
C ASP A 300 -6.37 15.23 -19.20
N PRO A 301 -6.53 14.04 -18.59
CA PRO A 301 -5.66 13.64 -17.51
C PRO A 301 -4.27 13.27 -18.00
N ARG A 302 -3.26 13.72 -17.27
CA ARG A 302 -1.86 13.40 -17.55
C ARG A 302 -1.62 11.92 -17.40
N SER A 303 -0.89 11.38 -18.37
CA SER A 303 -0.63 9.94 -18.46
C SER A 303 0.63 9.47 -17.71
N CYS A 304 1.45 10.39 -17.17
CA CYS A 304 2.70 10.11 -16.47
C CYS A 304 3.04 11.22 -15.47
N GLY A 305 3.59 10.84 -14.30
CA GLY A 305 4.25 11.72 -13.33
C GLY A 305 3.45 12.96 -12.94
N ALA A 306 2.27 12.76 -12.37
CA ALA A 306 1.36 13.80 -11.90
C ALA A 306 1.12 13.66 -10.39
N ASN A 307 0.66 14.70 -9.71
CA ASN A 307 0.19 14.68 -8.31
C ASN A 307 1.23 14.04 -7.37
N GLY A 308 2.43 14.61 -7.31
CA GLY A 308 3.56 14.07 -6.55
C GLY A 308 4.17 12.79 -7.12
N GLY A 309 3.70 12.32 -8.28
CA GLY A 309 4.18 11.10 -8.92
C GLY A 309 5.52 11.24 -9.65
N GLY A 310 6.39 10.23 -9.52
CA GLY A 310 7.69 10.18 -10.20
C GLY A 310 7.67 9.31 -11.46
N TYR A 311 7.80 9.90 -12.65
CA TYR A 311 8.09 9.18 -13.90
C TYR A 311 9.54 9.45 -14.31
N GLU A 312 10.40 8.42 -14.29
CA GLU A 312 11.85 8.55 -14.56
C GLU A 312 12.48 9.78 -13.88
N GLY A 313 12.27 9.87 -12.57
CA GLY A 313 12.53 11.09 -11.80
C GLY A 313 11.89 11.01 -10.43
N ALA A 314 11.72 12.16 -9.79
CA ALA A 314 11.19 12.22 -8.43
C ALA A 314 10.08 13.28 -8.27
N GLY A 315 8.93 12.88 -7.77
CA GLY A 315 7.80 13.77 -7.47
C GLY A 315 7.60 13.96 -5.97
N PHE A 316 7.04 15.10 -5.59
CA PHE A 316 6.69 15.42 -4.21
C PHE A 316 5.43 16.30 -4.19
N LEU A 317 4.41 15.88 -3.45
CA LEU A 317 3.26 16.70 -3.13
C LEU A 317 3.06 16.68 -1.61
N PHE A 318 2.86 17.86 -1.04
CA PHE A 318 2.37 18.03 0.31
C PHE A 318 1.17 18.97 0.24
N ASP A 319 0.01 18.46 0.60
CA ASP A 319 -1.21 19.22 0.81
C ASP A 319 -1.52 19.29 2.31
N GLU A 320 -2.06 20.42 2.74
CA GLU A 320 -2.32 20.70 4.16
C GLU A 320 -3.78 20.46 4.57
N GLY A 321 -4.66 20.34 3.59
CA GLY A 321 -5.98 19.78 3.73
C GLY A 321 -7.00 20.40 2.78
N GLY A 322 -8.22 19.91 2.87
CA GLY A 322 -9.27 20.25 1.92
C GLY A 322 -10.25 19.11 1.82
N ASP A 323 -11.35 19.25 1.07
CA ASP A 323 -12.05 18.06 0.58
C ASP A 323 -11.69 17.94 -0.92
N ASP A 324 -10.55 17.30 -1.18
CA ASP A 324 -9.82 17.42 -2.44
C ASP A 324 -10.08 16.27 -3.39
N VAL A 325 -9.71 16.50 -4.65
CA VAL A 325 -9.74 15.44 -5.65
C VAL A 325 -8.44 15.34 -6.43
N TYR A 326 -7.84 14.17 -6.31
CA TYR A 326 -6.63 13.76 -7.00
C TYR A 326 -6.96 12.82 -8.15
N HIS A 327 -6.69 13.27 -9.36
CA HIS A 327 -6.94 12.49 -10.56
C HIS A 327 -5.66 12.28 -11.37
N ALA A 328 -5.25 11.01 -11.47
CA ALA A 328 -4.13 10.61 -12.29
C ALA A 328 -4.50 9.46 -13.22
N HIS A 329 -3.87 9.41 -14.40
CA HIS A 329 -4.23 8.47 -15.46
C HIS A 329 -3.03 7.63 -15.92
N ARG A 330 -3.24 6.35 -16.23
CA ARG A 330 -2.17 5.40 -16.62
C ARG A 330 -1.02 5.45 -15.61
N VAL A 331 0.21 5.73 -16.04
CA VAL A 331 1.40 5.83 -15.17
C VAL A 331 1.56 7.23 -14.57
N GLY A 332 0.56 8.10 -14.72
CA GLY A 332 0.34 9.26 -13.86
C GLY A 332 -0.25 8.70 -12.59
N THR A 333 0.49 8.82 -11.49
CA THR A 333 0.23 8.11 -10.24
C THR A 333 0.16 9.12 -9.10
N ASN A 334 -0.88 9.08 -8.27
CA ASN A 334 -0.99 9.94 -7.10
C ASN A 334 0.04 9.48 -6.04
N GLY A 335 1.12 10.24 -5.83
CA GLY A 335 2.22 9.84 -4.94
C GLY A 335 2.97 8.56 -5.35
N GLY A 336 2.69 8.01 -6.54
CA GLY A 336 3.31 6.79 -7.04
C GLY A 336 4.55 7.02 -7.90
N GLY A 337 5.26 5.95 -8.26
CA GLY A 337 6.47 6.06 -9.09
C GLY A 337 6.54 5.04 -10.20
N SER A 338 6.78 5.48 -11.44
CA SER A 338 7.05 4.64 -12.61
C SER A 338 8.48 4.85 -13.09
N LEU A 339 9.35 3.83 -12.93
CA LEU A 339 10.82 3.98 -13.07
C LEU A 339 11.38 5.16 -12.26
N GLY A 340 10.67 5.57 -11.21
CA GLY A 340 10.75 6.85 -10.52
C GLY A 340 10.43 6.70 -9.04
N ALA A 341 10.51 7.79 -8.29
CA ALA A 341 10.08 7.87 -6.90
C ALA A 341 8.97 8.92 -6.74
N GLY A 342 7.79 8.51 -6.28
CA GLY A 342 6.69 9.42 -5.94
C GLY A 342 6.50 9.59 -4.44
N PHE A 343 5.88 10.71 -4.07
CA PHE A 343 5.45 10.98 -2.71
C PHE A 343 4.26 11.93 -2.71
N LEU A 344 3.22 11.58 -1.97
CA LEU A 344 2.07 12.44 -1.65
C LEU A 344 1.83 12.35 -0.14
N LEU A 345 1.71 13.50 0.51
CA LEU A 345 1.22 13.63 1.88
C LEU A 345 0.02 14.59 1.87
N ASP A 346 -1.09 14.11 2.36
CA ASP A 346 -2.29 14.89 2.70
C ASP A 346 -2.45 14.89 4.23
N GLU A 347 -2.91 15.98 4.83
CA GLU A 347 -3.03 16.09 6.30
C GLU A 347 -4.45 15.94 6.82
N THR A 348 -5.45 16.48 6.13
CA THR A 348 -6.84 16.48 6.61
C THR A 348 -7.82 16.68 5.47
N GLY A 349 -8.88 15.87 5.42
CA GLY A 349 -9.89 16.11 4.40
C GLY A 349 -10.98 15.08 4.33
N ASN A 350 -11.75 15.07 3.25
CA ASN A 350 -12.47 13.88 2.80
C ASN A 350 -12.22 13.80 1.30
N ASP A 351 -11.13 13.13 0.96
CA ASP A 351 -10.45 13.25 -0.30
C ASP A 351 -10.82 12.13 -1.25
N THR A 352 -10.69 12.39 -2.54
CA THR A 352 -10.92 11.39 -3.58
C THR A 352 -9.68 11.18 -4.43
N TYR A 353 -9.08 10.00 -4.30
CA TYR A 353 -7.91 9.57 -5.05
C TYR A 353 -8.28 8.60 -6.16
N THR A 354 -8.23 9.07 -7.40
CA THR A 354 -8.49 8.23 -8.57
C THR A 354 -7.22 7.95 -9.35
N ALA A 355 -6.82 6.68 -9.38
CA ALA A 355 -5.88 6.12 -10.31
C ALA A 355 -6.62 5.40 -11.45
N ALA A 356 -6.52 5.90 -12.68
CA ALA A 356 -7.09 5.22 -13.85
C ALA A 356 -6.39 3.89 -14.15
N SER A 357 -6.81 3.17 -15.19
CA SER A 357 -6.30 1.81 -15.47
C SER A 357 -4.77 1.76 -15.55
N HIS A 358 -4.15 0.81 -14.85
CA HIS A 358 -2.70 0.68 -14.63
C HIS A 358 -2.03 1.81 -13.82
N GLY A 359 -2.82 2.67 -13.17
CA GLY A 359 -2.32 3.70 -12.28
C GLY A 359 -2.24 3.23 -10.84
N THR A 360 -1.58 4.05 -10.03
CA THR A 360 -1.39 3.76 -8.61
C THR A 360 -1.70 4.99 -7.74
N ASN A 361 -2.30 4.73 -6.59
CA ASN A 361 -2.40 5.65 -5.45
C ASN A 361 -1.36 5.18 -4.42
N GLY A 362 -0.29 5.95 -4.22
CA GLY A 362 0.84 5.59 -3.33
C GLY A 362 1.71 4.43 -3.82
N GLY A 363 1.50 3.96 -5.03
CA GLY A 363 2.09 2.70 -5.52
C GLY A 363 3.28 2.83 -6.47
N GLY A 364 4.11 1.81 -6.56
CA GLY A 364 5.14 1.69 -7.60
C GLY A 364 4.61 1.04 -8.87
N ASP A 365 5.06 1.48 -10.03
CA ASP A 365 4.84 0.83 -11.34
C ASP A 365 6.19 0.69 -12.07
N ASN A 366 6.34 -0.29 -12.96
CA ASN A 366 7.54 -0.47 -13.79
C ASN A 366 8.84 -0.22 -13.02
N LEU A 367 9.13 -1.03 -12.00
CA LEU A 367 10.29 -0.94 -11.11
C LEU A 367 10.36 0.29 -10.19
N GLY A 368 9.46 1.26 -10.32
CA GLY A 368 9.44 2.49 -9.53
C GLY A 368 8.92 2.30 -8.12
N THR A 369 8.96 3.37 -7.33
CA THR A 369 8.49 3.39 -5.96
C THR A 369 7.55 4.54 -5.63
N GLY A 370 6.53 4.27 -4.82
CA GLY A 370 5.52 5.24 -4.43
C GLY A 370 5.24 5.22 -2.93
N SER A 371 4.68 6.32 -2.43
CA SER A 371 4.04 6.36 -1.12
C SER A 371 2.98 7.46 -1.08
N LEU A 372 1.81 7.13 -0.56
CA LEU A 372 0.74 8.07 -0.24
C LEU A 372 0.49 7.98 1.27
N LEU A 373 0.54 9.13 1.94
CA LEU A 373 0.25 9.27 3.35
C LEU A 373 -0.96 10.19 3.48
N ASP A 374 -2.10 9.63 3.86
CA ASP A 374 -3.26 10.37 4.33
C ASP A 374 -3.29 10.27 5.86
N ARG A 375 -3.76 11.33 6.52
CA ARG A 375 -3.63 11.48 7.98
C ARG A 375 -4.94 11.62 8.71
N ALA A 376 -6.02 11.97 8.02
CA ALA A 376 -7.34 12.06 8.58
C ALA A 376 -8.37 12.34 7.48
N GLY A 377 -9.45 11.59 7.46
CA GLY A 377 -10.57 11.96 6.61
C GLY A 377 -11.68 10.93 6.60
N ASN A 378 -12.47 10.92 5.54
CA ASN A 378 -13.30 9.78 5.16
C ASN A 378 -13.15 9.69 3.64
N ASP A 379 -12.13 8.97 3.24
CA ASP A 379 -11.48 9.12 1.97
C ASP A 379 -11.90 8.03 1.00
N THR A 380 -11.76 8.31 -0.29
CA THR A 380 -12.12 7.36 -1.35
C THR A 380 -10.94 7.11 -2.27
N TYR A 381 -10.46 5.88 -2.28
CA TYR A 381 -9.36 5.40 -3.09
C TYR A 381 -9.87 4.48 -4.20
N THR A 382 -9.72 4.91 -5.45
CA THR A 382 -10.12 4.13 -6.62
C THR A 382 -8.90 3.73 -7.45
N ALA A 383 -8.64 2.43 -7.49
CA ALA A 383 -7.75 1.76 -8.43
C ALA A 383 -8.60 1.10 -9.53
N ARG A 384 -8.52 1.61 -10.75
CA ARG A 384 -9.23 1.01 -11.90
C ARG A 384 -8.54 -0.26 -12.41
N LEU A 385 -9.02 -0.84 -13.51
CA LEU A 385 -8.47 -2.05 -14.15
C LEU A 385 -6.93 -2.14 -14.05
N SER A 386 -6.43 -3.18 -13.39
CA SER A 386 -5.00 -3.44 -13.15
C SER A 386 -4.24 -2.31 -12.43
N GLY A 387 -4.94 -1.48 -11.65
CA GLY A 387 -4.37 -0.43 -10.82
C GLY A 387 -4.11 -0.89 -9.39
N ALA A 388 -3.55 0.00 -8.56
CA ALA A 388 -3.26 -0.31 -7.17
C ALA A 388 -3.52 0.85 -6.20
N ASN A 389 -4.15 0.56 -5.06
CA ASN A 389 -4.22 1.43 -3.89
C ASN A 389 -3.19 0.92 -2.86
N GLY A 390 -2.15 1.69 -2.56
CA GLY A 390 -1.03 1.25 -1.70
C GLY A 390 -0.26 0.04 -2.22
N GLY A 391 -0.51 -0.36 -3.45
CA GLY A 391 0.10 -1.53 -4.05
C GLY A 391 1.19 -1.20 -5.05
N ALA A 392 1.68 -2.20 -5.79
CA ALA A 392 2.61 -1.95 -6.88
C ALA A 392 2.42 -2.90 -8.06
N THR A 393 2.82 -2.46 -9.25
CA THR A 393 2.73 -3.20 -10.50
C THR A 393 4.11 -3.35 -11.15
N SER A 394 4.34 -4.44 -11.88
CA SER A 394 5.55 -4.63 -12.72
C SER A 394 6.89 -4.42 -11.97
N ASP A 395 7.15 -5.22 -10.95
CA ASP A 395 8.26 -5.13 -9.98
C ASP A 395 8.38 -3.77 -9.24
N GLY A 396 7.33 -2.95 -9.22
CA GLY A 396 7.30 -1.74 -8.41
C GLY A 396 7.23 -2.02 -6.90
N VAL A 397 7.43 -0.98 -6.10
CA VAL A 397 7.30 -1.03 -4.63
C VAL A 397 6.47 0.16 -4.16
N GLY A 398 5.41 -0.07 -3.40
CA GLY A 398 4.61 1.04 -2.89
C GLY A 398 3.89 0.73 -1.61
N PHE A 399 3.41 1.79 -0.97
CA PHE A 399 2.48 1.65 0.14
C PHE A 399 1.56 2.86 0.25
N LEU A 400 0.40 2.63 0.84
CA LEU A 400 -0.57 3.66 1.24
C LEU A 400 -0.74 3.53 2.74
N LEU A 401 -0.71 4.67 3.41
CA LEU A 401 -1.07 4.77 4.82
C LEU A 401 -2.23 5.76 4.91
N ASP A 402 -3.36 5.27 5.38
CA ASP A 402 -4.41 6.10 5.95
C ASP A 402 -4.34 5.95 7.48
N ARG A 403 -4.61 7.02 8.21
CA ARG A 403 -4.41 7.05 9.66
C ARG A 403 -5.71 7.08 10.43
N ALA A 404 -6.79 7.55 9.83
CA ALA A 404 -8.07 7.66 10.52
C ALA A 404 -9.15 8.05 9.53
N GLY A 405 -10.27 7.35 9.58
CA GLY A 405 -11.43 7.75 8.81
C GLY A 405 -12.48 6.68 8.78
N ASN A 406 -13.46 6.84 7.91
CA ASN A 406 -14.30 5.75 7.46
C ASN A 406 -14.17 5.73 5.94
N ASP A 407 -13.26 4.90 5.46
CA ASP A 407 -12.63 5.01 4.16
C ASP A 407 -13.13 3.94 3.18
N ALA A 408 -13.02 4.24 1.90
CA ALA A 408 -13.48 3.38 0.81
C ALA A 408 -12.37 3.07 -0.17
N TYR A 409 -11.92 1.81 -0.18
CA TYR A 409 -10.88 1.28 -1.06
C TYR A 409 -11.48 0.40 -2.15
N GLY A 410 -11.55 0.93 -3.37
CA GLY A 410 -12.05 0.23 -4.55
C GLY A 410 -10.93 -0.19 -5.49
N ALA A 411 -10.87 -1.48 -5.80
CA ALA A 411 -10.04 -2.09 -6.83
C ALA A 411 -10.94 -2.79 -7.87
N GLU A 412 -10.90 -2.32 -9.12
CA GLU A 412 -11.60 -2.96 -10.25
C GLU A 412 -10.92 -4.30 -10.63
N ASP A 413 -11.34 -4.93 -11.74
CA ASP A 413 -10.75 -6.19 -12.23
C ASP A 413 -9.21 -6.14 -12.30
N LEU A 414 -8.56 -7.19 -11.79
CA LEU A 414 -7.10 -7.30 -11.62
C LEU A 414 -6.45 -6.17 -10.79
N GLY A 415 -7.24 -5.31 -10.16
CA GLY A 415 -6.77 -4.26 -9.26
C GLY A 415 -6.41 -4.82 -7.89
N THR A 416 -5.64 -4.04 -7.12
CA THR A 416 -5.23 -4.46 -5.79
C THR A 416 -5.37 -3.35 -4.75
N ASN A 417 -5.82 -3.72 -3.55
CA ASN A 417 -5.76 -2.90 -2.35
C ASN A 417 -4.65 -3.47 -1.45
N GLY A 418 -3.57 -2.71 -1.24
CA GLY A 418 -2.37 -3.14 -0.49
C GLY A 418 -1.56 -4.24 -1.18
N GLY A 419 -1.73 -4.42 -2.49
CA GLY A 419 -1.29 -5.61 -3.20
C GLY A 419 -0.19 -5.44 -4.25
N GLY A 420 0.26 -6.56 -4.82
CA GLY A 420 1.29 -6.58 -5.84
C GLY A 420 0.83 -7.24 -7.14
N TRP A 421 1.04 -6.60 -8.28
CA TRP A 421 0.81 -7.18 -9.60
C TRP A 421 2.12 -7.37 -10.35
N PHE A 422 2.31 -8.49 -11.05
CA PHE A 422 3.55 -8.79 -11.81
C PHE A 422 4.81 -8.46 -11.01
N ALA A 423 5.01 -9.16 -9.89
CA ALA A 423 6.12 -9.03 -8.94
C ALA A 423 6.21 -7.71 -8.18
N GLY A 424 5.18 -6.87 -8.26
CA GLY A 424 5.05 -5.71 -7.39
C GLY A 424 4.99 -6.12 -5.92
N VAL A 425 5.44 -5.21 -5.06
CA VAL A 425 5.31 -5.30 -3.60
C VAL A 425 4.46 -4.13 -3.11
N GLY A 426 3.34 -4.45 -2.46
CA GLY A 426 2.37 -3.49 -1.94
C GLY A 426 2.16 -3.60 -0.44
N ALA A 427 1.77 -2.49 0.18
CA ALA A 427 1.24 -2.45 1.53
C ALA A 427 0.16 -1.36 1.69
N LEU A 428 -0.98 -1.71 2.27
CA LEU A 428 -1.99 -0.76 2.71
C LEU A 428 -2.09 -0.85 4.23
N LEU A 429 -1.97 0.29 4.90
CA LEU A 429 -2.11 0.41 6.34
C LEU A 429 -3.24 1.40 6.62
N ASP A 430 -4.28 0.92 7.28
CA ASP A 430 -5.36 1.74 7.80
C ASP A 430 -5.22 1.85 9.33
N GLY A 431 -5.40 3.06 9.86
CA GLY A 431 -5.32 3.37 11.28
C GLY A 431 -6.62 3.10 12.05
N GLY A 432 -7.63 2.59 11.36
CA GLY A 432 -8.93 2.16 11.88
C GLY A 432 -10.06 3.12 11.50
N GLY A 433 -11.28 2.65 11.62
CA GLY A 433 -12.40 3.29 10.98
C GLY A 433 -13.66 2.47 10.99
N SER A 434 -14.45 2.53 9.92
CA SER A 434 -15.41 1.48 9.59
C SER A 434 -15.50 1.49 8.08
N ASP A 435 -14.65 0.68 7.50
CA ASP A 435 -14.06 0.88 6.19
C ASP A 435 -14.61 -0.15 5.20
N THR A 436 -14.47 0.16 3.92
CA THR A 436 -14.93 -0.73 2.85
C THR A 436 -13.81 -1.02 1.88
N TYR A 437 -13.43 -2.29 1.79
CA TYR A 437 -12.44 -2.82 0.86
C TYR A 437 -13.13 -3.66 -0.21
N THR A 438 -13.16 -3.17 -1.44
CA THR A 438 -13.77 -3.87 -2.58
C THR A 438 -12.71 -4.22 -3.60
N ALA A 439 -12.63 -5.51 -3.93
CA ALA A 439 -11.89 -6.07 -5.05
C ALA A 439 -12.86 -6.75 -6.00
N GLU A 440 -12.90 -6.33 -7.27
CA GLU A 440 -13.79 -6.92 -8.28
C GLU A 440 -13.28 -8.28 -8.81
N ASP A 441 -13.69 -8.69 -10.01
CA ASP A 441 -13.66 -10.07 -10.55
C ASP A 441 -12.42 -10.90 -10.17
N ARG A 442 -11.20 -10.41 -10.46
CA ARG A 442 -9.92 -11.02 -10.06
C ARG A 442 -9.05 -10.09 -9.21
N GLY A 443 -9.66 -9.13 -8.52
CA GLY A 443 -8.94 -8.21 -7.66
C GLY A 443 -8.49 -8.86 -6.34
N THR A 444 -7.61 -8.19 -5.62
CA THR A 444 -7.10 -8.66 -4.32
C THR A 444 -7.16 -7.58 -3.25
N ASN A 445 -7.57 -7.96 -2.03
CA ASN A 445 -7.44 -7.16 -0.81
C ASN A 445 -6.32 -7.76 0.04
N GLY A 446 -5.24 -7.02 0.30
CA GLY A 446 -4.03 -7.49 1.00
C GLY A 446 -3.24 -8.56 0.24
N GLY A 447 -3.51 -8.72 -1.05
CA GLY A 447 -3.04 -9.84 -1.87
C GLY A 447 -2.27 -9.42 -3.10
N GLY A 448 -1.56 -10.35 -3.75
CA GLY A 448 -0.95 -10.08 -5.06
C GLY A 448 -1.46 -10.98 -6.17
N ASP A 449 -1.60 -10.45 -7.39
CA ASP A 449 -1.66 -11.27 -8.60
C ASP A 449 -0.25 -11.35 -9.20
N SER A 450 0.40 -12.50 -9.01
CA SER A 450 1.82 -12.68 -9.33
C SER A 450 2.76 -11.75 -8.53
N GLY A 451 2.36 -11.25 -7.36
CA GLY A 451 3.12 -10.30 -6.54
C GLY A 451 2.91 -10.48 -5.04
N THR A 452 3.44 -9.56 -4.23
CA THR A 452 3.32 -9.60 -2.75
C THR A 452 2.43 -8.45 -2.27
N GLY A 453 1.45 -8.77 -1.42
CA GLY A 453 0.56 -7.80 -0.78
C GLY A 453 0.52 -7.93 0.75
N PHE A 454 0.23 -6.81 1.39
CA PHE A 454 -0.01 -6.70 2.82
C PHE A 454 -1.11 -5.65 3.08
N LEU A 455 -2.14 -6.02 3.82
CA LEU A 455 -3.16 -5.10 4.32
C LEU A 455 -3.22 -5.25 5.85
N LEU A 456 -3.14 -4.13 6.55
CA LEU A 456 -3.41 -4.04 7.97
C LEU A 456 -4.51 -3.00 8.19
N ASP A 457 -5.54 -3.41 8.92
CA ASP A 457 -6.53 -2.52 9.52
C ASP A 457 -6.37 -2.57 11.05
N GLU A 458 -6.24 -1.40 11.70
CA GLU A 458 -6.12 -1.32 13.16
C GLU A 458 -7.48 -1.39 13.89
N GLY A 459 -8.59 -1.33 13.16
CA GLY A 459 -9.90 -1.84 13.59
C GLY A 459 -11.08 -0.94 13.25
N GLY A 460 -12.28 -1.48 13.32
CA GLY A 460 -13.48 -0.80 12.87
C GLY A 460 -14.71 -1.68 12.99
N ASP A 461 -15.67 -1.51 12.09
CA ASP A 461 -16.66 -2.56 11.77
C ASP A 461 -16.63 -2.61 10.23
N ASP A 462 -15.72 -3.42 9.70
CA ASP A 462 -15.18 -3.30 8.35
C ASP A 462 -15.82 -4.29 7.37
N THR A 463 -15.77 -3.95 6.08
CA THR A 463 -16.31 -4.80 5.01
C THR A 463 -15.28 -5.09 3.94
N TYR A 464 -14.92 -6.36 3.79
CA TYR A 464 -14.01 -6.87 2.76
C TYR A 464 -14.78 -7.69 1.73
N THR A 465 -14.84 -7.21 0.49
CA THR A 465 -15.51 -7.88 -0.63
C THR A 465 -14.51 -8.25 -1.72
N ALA A 466 -14.54 -9.51 -2.14
CA ALA A 466 -13.80 -10.05 -3.27
C ALA A 466 -14.77 -10.63 -4.32
N GLY A 467 -14.51 -10.35 -5.60
CA GLY A 467 -15.31 -10.77 -6.75
C GLY A 467 -15.28 -12.28 -7.05
N THR A 468 -15.80 -12.67 -8.22
CA THR A 468 -16.00 -14.07 -8.67
C THR A 468 -14.78 -14.96 -8.48
N SER A 469 -13.59 -14.40 -8.67
CA SER A 469 -12.31 -15.05 -8.51
C SER A 469 -11.34 -14.14 -7.77
N GLY A 470 -11.82 -13.26 -6.90
CA GLY A 470 -10.97 -12.37 -6.12
C GLY A 470 -10.51 -13.01 -4.81
N THR A 471 -9.65 -12.30 -4.07
CA THR A 471 -9.15 -12.76 -2.78
C THR A 471 -9.19 -11.67 -1.70
N ASN A 472 -9.57 -12.05 -0.48
CA ASN A 472 -9.35 -11.28 0.74
C ASN A 472 -8.20 -11.94 1.52
N GLY A 473 -7.09 -11.24 1.75
CA GLY A 473 -5.88 -11.81 2.38
C GLY A 473 -5.21 -12.94 1.59
N GLY A 474 -5.54 -13.08 0.31
CA GLY A 474 -5.10 -14.16 -0.56
C GLY A 474 -4.39 -13.67 -1.81
N ALA A 475 -3.90 -14.53 -2.68
CA ALA A 475 -3.17 -14.11 -3.88
C ALA A 475 -3.49 -15.01 -5.09
N HIS A 476 -3.13 -14.57 -6.30
CA HIS A 476 -3.18 -15.35 -7.53
C HIS A 476 -1.77 -15.73 -8.01
N GLU A 477 -1.63 -16.94 -8.55
CA GLU A 477 -0.45 -17.32 -9.33
C GLU A 477 -0.44 -16.54 -10.65
N GLY A 478 0.76 -16.23 -11.15
CA GLY A 478 0.88 -16.03 -12.58
C GLY A 478 2.18 -16.55 -13.16
N ALA A 479 2.33 -16.34 -14.47
CA ALA A 479 3.21 -17.11 -15.34
C ALA A 479 4.70 -17.16 -14.94
N ASN A 480 5.16 -16.34 -13.99
CA ASN A 480 6.55 -16.27 -13.54
C ASN A 480 6.75 -16.14 -12.01
N PHE A 481 5.69 -15.98 -11.21
CA PHE A 481 5.79 -15.66 -9.78
C PHE A 481 4.63 -16.23 -8.98
N ASP A 482 4.94 -16.76 -7.79
CA ASP A 482 3.93 -17.13 -6.81
C ASP A 482 3.47 -15.86 -6.10
N GLY A 483 2.17 -15.62 -6.09
CA GLY A 483 1.58 -14.54 -5.32
C GLY A 483 1.57 -14.84 -3.83
N GLU A 484 1.79 -13.82 -3.00
CA GLU A 484 1.70 -13.89 -1.54
C GLU A 484 0.79 -12.78 -1.05
N GLY A 485 -0.25 -13.13 -0.29
CA GLY A 485 -1.18 -12.19 0.32
C GLY A 485 -1.22 -12.33 1.84
N THR A 486 -1.39 -11.20 2.53
CA THR A 486 -1.65 -11.13 3.96
C THR A 486 -2.63 -10.00 4.25
N LEU A 487 -3.73 -10.32 4.93
CA LEU A 487 -4.66 -9.36 5.52
C LEU A 487 -4.68 -9.59 7.03
N ILE A 488 -4.50 -8.52 7.79
CA ILE A 488 -4.62 -8.51 9.23
C ILE A 488 -5.67 -7.47 9.61
N ASP A 489 -6.70 -7.91 10.30
CA ASP A 489 -7.63 -7.06 11.02
C ASP A 489 -7.35 -7.19 12.52
N GLU A 490 -7.34 -6.07 13.24
CA GLU A 490 -7.00 -6.04 14.67
C GLU A 490 -8.24 -6.03 15.58
N ALA A 491 -9.39 -5.50 15.15
CA ALA A 491 -10.59 -5.41 15.97
C ALA A 491 -11.82 -4.97 15.17
N GLY A 492 -12.97 -5.59 15.40
CA GLY A 492 -14.21 -5.04 14.87
C GLY A 492 -15.40 -5.97 15.00
N ASN A 493 -16.42 -5.81 14.16
CA ASN A 493 -17.34 -6.90 13.83
C ASN A 493 -17.43 -6.91 12.31
N ASP A 494 -16.57 -7.70 11.70
CA ASP A 494 -16.14 -7.49 10.34
C ASP A 494 -16.81 -8.49 9.40
N SER A 495 -16.91 -8.10 8.12
CA SER A 495 -17.57 -8.91 7.10
C SER A 495 -16.64 -9.20 5.94
N TYR A 496 -16.30 -10.47 5.76
CA TYR A 496 -15.45 -10.97 4.68
C TYR A 496 -16.29 -11.77 3.68
N ALA A 497 -16.51 -11.24 2.49
CA ALA A 497 -17.28 -11.89 1.43
C ALA A 497 -16.43 -12.15 0.19
N ALA A 498 -16.39 -13.40 -0.26
CA ALA A 498 -15.76 -13.79 -1.53
C ALA A 498 -16.79 -14.48 -2.43
N ALA A 499 -16.98 -13.97 -3.64
CA ALA A 499 -18.01 -14.45 -4.55
C ALA A 499 -17.56 -15.65 -5.41
N ASP A 500 -18.51 -16.53 -5.78
CA ASP A 500 -18.30 -17.71 -6.64
C ASP A 500 -17.09 -18.58 -6.25
N VAL A 501 -15.95 -18.50 -6.96
CA VAL A 501 -14.70 -19.25 -6.66
C VAL A 501 -13.67 -18.45 -5.87
N GLY A 502 -14.01 -17.24 -5.41
CA GLY A 502 -13.13 -16.38 -4.62
C GLY A 502 -12.78 -16.96 -3.25
N THR A 503 -11.81 -16.34 -2.57
CA THR A 503 -11.29 -16.87 -1.30
C THR A 503 -11.12 -15.81 -0.21
N ASN A 504 -11.38 -16.21 1.03
CA ASN A 504 -11.03 -15.49 2.25
C ASN A 504 -9.83 -16.21 2.91
N GLY A 505 -8.69 -15.54 3.01
CA GLY A 505 -7.41 -16.08 3.47
C GLY A 505 -6.75 -17.07 2.53
N GLY A 506 -7.21 -17.17 1.27
CA GLY A 506 -6.83 -18.24 0.35
C GLY A 506 -5.90 -17.86 -0.80
N GLY A 507 -4.91 -18.71 -1.08
CA GLY A 507 -4.20 -18.65 -2.34
C GLY A 507 -4.99 -19.31 -3.48
N ALA A 508 -4.99 -18.68 -4.65
CA ALA A 508 -5.54 -19.24 -5.88
C ALA A 508 -4.41 -19.60 -6.86
N ASP A 509 -4.63 -20.64 -7.66
CA ASP A 509 -3.78 -21.13 -8.74
C ASP A 509 -2.34 -21.49 -8.33
N GLY A 510 -2.05 -21.74 -7.04
CA GLY A 510 -0.69 -22.06 -6.56
C GLY A 510 -0.07 -20.98 -5.68
N ALA A 511 -0.72 -19.83 -5.56
CA ALA A 511 -0.32 -18.76 -4.64
C ALA A 511 -0.62 -19.09 -3.17
N SER A 512 -0.20 -18.19 -2.28
CA SER A 512 -0.39 -18.31 -0.82
C SER A 512 -1.21 -17.15 -0.25
N GLY A 513 -2.13 -17.48 0.67
CA GLY A 513 -2.93 -16.52 1.42
C GLY A 513 -2.80 -16.67 2.94
N LEU A 514 -3.01 -15.56 3.64
CA LEU A 514 -3.15 -15.47 5.08
C LEU A 514 -4.15 -14.37 5.42
N LEU A 515 -5.24 -14.73 6.09
CA LEU A 515 -6.13 -13.80 6.77
C LEU A 515 -6.01 -14.02 8.27
N VAL A 516 -5.78 -12.95 9.01
CA VAL A 516 -5.77 -12.95 10.47
C VAL A 516 -6.79 -11.94 10.95
N ASP A 517 -7.82 -12.42 11.64
CA ASP A 517 -8.68 -11.59 12.46
C ASP A 517 -8.31 -11.81 13.92
N ARG A 518 -8.38 -10.76 14.73
CA ARG A 518 -7.92 -10.78 16.11
C ARG A 518 -9.02 -10.61 17.14
N ALA A 519 -10.14 -10.02 16.78
CA ALA A 519 -11.22 -9.77 17.73
C ALA A 519 -12.48 -9.28 16.99
N GLY A 520 -13.60 -9.93 17.25
CA GLY A 520 -14.86 -9.38 16.79
C GLY A 520 -16.05 -10.28 17.00
N ASN A 521 -17.09 -10.12 16.19
CA ASN A 521 -18.10 -11.14 15.98
C ASN A 521 -18.34 -11.13 14.48
N ASP A 522 -17.54 -11.91 13.78
CA ASP A 522 -17.22 -11.67 12.39
C ASP A 522 -17.98 -12.62 11.49
N THR A 523 -18.13 -12.22 10.22
CA THR A 523 -18.82 -13.02 9.22
C THR A 523 -17.90 -13.32 8.05
N TYR A 524 -17.71 -14.60 7.75
CA TYR A 524 -16.92 -15.10 6.64
C TYR A 524 -17.81 -15.85 5.66
N GLN A 525 -17.98 -15.29 4.46
CA GLN A 525 -18.81 -15.86 3.40
C GLN A 525 -17.96 -16.23 2.18
N GLY A 526 -17.88 -17.54 1.91
CA GLY A 526 -17.37 -18.09 0.66
C GLY A 526 -18.52 -18.46 -0.27
N GLY A 527 -18.43 -18.04 -1.53
CA GLY A 527 -19.43 -18.28 -2.57
C GLY A 527 -19.55 -19.74 -3.02
N PHE A 528 -20.18 -19.96 -4.18
CA PHE A 528 -20.57 -21.29 -4.67
C PHE A 528 -19.45 -22.34 -4.74
N GLU A 529 -18.22 -21.94 -5.02
CA GLU A 529 -17.01 -22.79 -4.97
C GLU A 529 -15.91 -22.08 -4.17
N GLY A 530 -16.29 -21.09 -3.36
CA GLY A 530 -15.39 -20.21 -2.63
C GLY A 530 -14.94 -20.83 -1.33
N THR A 531 -13.88 -20.28 -0.74
CA THR A 531 -13.26 -20.90 0.43
C THR A 531 -12.97 -19.91 1.54
N ASN A 532 -13.21 -20.32 2.78
CA ASN A 532 -12.80 -19.60 4.00
C ASN A 532 -11.61 -20.32 4.62
N GLY A 533 -10.44 -19.71 4.64
CA GLY A 533 -9.17 -20.34 5.01
C GLY A 533 -8.73 -21.46 4.05
N GLY A 534 -9.41 -21.63 2.92
CA GLY A 534 -9.09 -22.61 1.89
C GLY A 534 -8.27 -22.01 0.75
N ALA A 535 -7.85 -22.85 -0.18
CA ALA A 535 -7.16 -22.40 -1.38
C ALA A 535 -7.69 -23.11 -2.62
N ALA A 536 -7.77 -22.41 -3.75
CA ALA A 536 -8.11 -23.00 -5.04
C ALA A 536 -6.82 -23.32 -5.80
N GLY A 537 -6.24 -24.50 -5.55
CA GLY A 537 -4.95 -24.90 -6.12
C GLY A 537 -3.70 -24.31 -5.45
N GLY A 538 -3.86 -23.43 -4.44
CA GLY A 538 -2.76 -22.82 -3.67
C GLY A 538 -2.68 -23.27 -2.20
N GLU A 539 -2.10 -22.42 -1.33
CA GLU A 539 -2.14 -22.52 0.15
C GLU A 539 -3.00 -21.40 0.74
N GLY A 540 -3.89 -21.73 1.67
CA GLY A 540 -4.79 -20.78 2.32
C GLY A 540 -4.84 -21.00 3.82
N ARG A 541 -4.87 -19.89 4.56
CA ARG A 541 -4.91 -19.87 6.03
C ARG A 541 -5.81 -18.74 6.50
N LEU A 542 -6.79 -19.08 7.32
CA LEU A 542 -7.62 -18.14 8.06
C LEU A 542 -7.42 -18.41 9.55
N LEU A 543 -7.06 -17.38 10.29
CA LEU A 543 -6.86 -17.44 11.74
C LEU A 543 -7.78 -16.40 12.38
N ASP A 544 -8.81 -16.87 13.07
CA ASP A 544 -9.56 -16.06 14.02
C ASP A 544 -9.00 -16.28 15.44
N ARG A 545 -9.05 -15.24 16.27
CA ARG A 545 -8.59 -15.33 17.68
C ARG A 545 -9.68 -15.26 18.73
N SER A 546 -10.77 -14.55 18.49
CA SER A 546 -11.85 -14.39 19.46
C SER A 546 -13.07 -13.71 18.85
N GLY A 547 -14.24 -14.29 19.06
CA GLY A 547 -15.50 -13.68 18.69
C GLY A 547 -16.63 -14.68 18.78
N ASP A 548 -17.89 -14.28 18.67
CA ASP A 548 -18.96 -15.24 18.34
C ASP A 548 -19.19 -15.16 16.82
N ASP A 549 -18.50 -16.01 16.05
CA ASP A 549 -18.30 -15.82 14.61
C ASP A 549 -19.19 -16.70 13.73
N THR A 550 -19.35 -16.30 12.46
CA THR A 550 -20.12 -17.05 11.46
C THR A 550 -19.29 -17.33 10.21
N TYR A 551 -19.14 -18.62 9.90
CA TYR A 551 -18.47 -19.12 8.70
C TYR A 551 -19.46 -19.80 7.77
N ALA A 552 -19.70 -19.23 6.60
CA ALA A 552 -20.61 -19.74 5.59
C ALA A 552 -19.88 -20.07 4.29
N ALA A 553 -20.06 -21.30 3.80
CA ALA A 553 -19.61 -21.74 2.49
C ALA A 553 -20.81 -22.21 1.65
N GLU A 554 -21.03 -21.57 0.51
CA GLU A 554 -22.17 -21.87 -0.38
C GLU A 554 -21.86 -22.99 -1.38
N GLY A 555 -22.88 -23.69 -1.86
CA GLY A 555 -22.75 -24.66 -2.95
C GLY A 555 -21.76 -25.81 -2.70
N ALA A 556 -20.58 -25.73 -3.29
CA ALA A 556 -19.46 -26.66 -3.16
C ALA A 556 -18.23 -26.03 -2.47
N GLY A 557 -18.38 -24.84 -1.88
CA GLY A 557 -17.35 -24.16 -1.11
C GLY A 557 -16.94 -24.87 0.18
N THR A 558 -15.91 -24.33 0.85
CA THR A 558 -15.29 -24.99 2.01
C THR A 558 -14.95 -24.00 3.14
N ASN A 559 -15.13 -24.45 4.38
CA ASN A 559 -14.57 -23.79 5.57
C ASN A 559 -13.34 -24.60 6.03
N GLY A 560 -12.13 -24.03 5.94
CA GLY A 560 -10.86 -24.69 6.28
C GLY A 560 -10.46 -25.81 5.32
N GLY A 561 -10.85 -25.72 4.05
CA GLY A 561 -10.67 -26.77 3.05
C GLY A 561 -10.11 -26.27 1.74
N GLY A 562 -9.15 -26.96 1.12
CA GLY A 562 -8.71 -26.64 -0.24
C GLY A 562 -9.62 -27.18 -1.35
N TYR A 563 -9.56 -26.54 -2.51
CA TYR A 563 -10.19 -26.92 -3.77
C TYR A 563 -9.09 -27.17 -4.83
N TRP A 564 -9.33 -28.07 -5.79
CA TRP A 564 -8.38 -28.39 -6.89
C TRP A 564 -6.93 -28.63 -6.46
N ASP A 565 -6.68 -29.65 -5.64
CA ASP A 565 -5.36 -29.97 -5.06
C ASP A 565 -4.77 -28.87 -4.12
N GLY A 566 -5.50 -27.80 -3.85
CA GLY A 566 -5.12 -26.77 -2.89
C GLY A 566 -5.15 -27.24 -1.43
N GLU A 567 -4.49 -26.47 -0.56
CA GLU A 567 -4.33 -26.73 0.86
C GLU A 567 -4.97 -25.61 1.68
N GLY A 568 -5.92 -25.95 2.56
CA GLY A 568 -6.66 -24.99 3.37
C GLY A 568 -6.55 -25.24 4.87
N PHE A 569 -6.45 -24.18 5.65
CA PHE A 569 -6.49 -24.21 7.10
C PHE A 569 -7.38 -23.09 7.64
N LEU A 570 -8.34 -23.46 8.48
CA LEU A 570 -9.09 -22.53 9.32
C LEU A 570 -8.77 -22.86 10.77
N LEU A 571 -8.32 -21.87 11.52
CA LEU A 571 -8.13 -21.94 12.96
C LEU A 571 -8.98 -20.87 13.62
N ASP A 572 -10.00 -21.31 14.34
CA ASP A 572 -10.73 -20.48 15.29
C ASP A 572 -10.25 -20.84 16.70
N ARG A 573 -10.05 -19.83 17.54
CA ARG A 573 -9.44 -20.03 18.86
C ARG A 573 -10.46 -19.97 20.00
N ALA A 574 -11.50 -19.18 19.89
CA ALA A 574 -12.40 -18.92 21.01
C ALA A 574 -13.71 -18.26 20.55
N GLY A 575 -14.85 -18.83 20.92
CA GLY A 575 -16.10 -18.21 20.52
C GLY A 575 -17.36 -18.98 20.88
N ASN A 576 -18.49 -18.65 20.27
CA ASN A 576 -19.63 -19.55 20.15
C ASN A 576 -20.07 -19.48 18.70
N ASP A 577 -19.45 -20.31 17.87
CA ASP A 577 -19.33 -20.04 16.45
C ASP A 577 -20.29 -20.89 15.64
N ILE A 578 -20.59 -20.44 14.43
CA ILE A 578 -21.50 -21.12 13.51
C ILE A 578 -20.77 -21.43 12.21
N TYR A 579 -20.64 -22.71 11.89
CA TYR A 579 -20.03 -23.20 10.66
C TYR A 579 -21.07 -23.86 9.75
N THR A 580 -21.40 -23.20 8.64
CA THR A 580 -22.36 -23.67 7.65
C THR A 580 -21.67 -23.97 6.33
N ALA A 581 -21.85 -25.17 5.80
CA ALA A 581 -21.49 -25.54 4.43
C ALA A 581 -22.69 -26.15 3.70
N GLU A 582 -23.14 -25.49 2.63
CA GLU A 582 -24.35 -25.88 1.89
C GLU A 582 -24.10 -27.05 0.92
N ASP A 583 -25.18 -27.62 0.36
CA ASP A 583 -25.18 -28.59 -0.76
C ASP A 583 -24.11 -29.70 -0.76
N ARG A 584 -22.93 -29.42 -1.30
CA ARG A 584 -21.75 -30.31 -1.44
C ARG A 584 -20.52 -29.79 -0.70
N GLY A 585 -20.60 -28.64 -0.06
CA GLY A 585 -19.54 -28.03 0.70
C GLY A 585 -19.18 -28.83 1.95
N THR A 586 -18.05 -28.45 2.56
CA THR A 586 -17.51 -29.15 3.72
C THR A 586 -16.94 -28.20 4.77
N ASN A 587 -17.27 -28.46 6.03
CA ASN A 587 -16.58 -27.88 7.18
C ASN A 587 -15.35 -28.74 7.51
N GLY A 588 -14.15 -28.31 7.16
CA GLY A 588 -12.93 -29.09 7.27
C GLY A 588 -12.84 -30.22 6.24
N GLY A 589 -11.66 -30.37 5.64
CA GLY A 589 -11.43 -31.23 4.47
C GLY A 589 -11.62 -30.50 3.14
N GLY A 590 -11.04 -31.03 2.07
CA GLY A 590 -11.06 -30.40 0.75
C GLY A 590 -11.88 -31.16 -0.30
N TRP A 591 -12.08 -30.51 -1.45
CA TRP A 591 -12.84 -31.04 -2.59
C TRP A 591 -11.97 -31.11 -3.85
N SER A 592 -12.32 -31.99 -4.79
CA SER A 592 -11.59 -32.18 -6.07
C SER A 592 -10.07 -32.36 -5.91
N GLY A 593 -9.62 -33.12 -4.90
CA GLY A 593 -8.19 -33.38 -4.64
C GLY A 593 -7.58 -32.48 -3.57
N GLY A 594 -8.26 -31.39 -3.20
CA GLY A 594 -7.81 -30.49 -2.15
C GLY A 594 -7.77 -31.14 -0.76
N VAL A 595 -6.93 -30.56 0.09
CA VAL A 595 -6.74 -30.94 1.49
C VAL A 595 -7.12 -29.77 2.38
N GLY A 596 -7.65 -30.05 3.56
CA GLY A 596 -7.68 -29.00 4.57
C GLY A 596 -8.08 -29.45 5.95
N ALA A 597 -7.86 -28.54 6.89
CA ALA A 597 -8.22 -28.68 8.29
C ALA A 597 -9.00 -27.47 8.79
N LEU A 598 -10.09 -27.74 9.50
CA LEU A 598 -10.75 -26.79 10.39
C LEU A 598 -10.39 -27.19 11.82
N LEU A 599 -9.83 -26.26 12.59
CA LEU A 599 -9.51 -26.42 14.01
C LEU A 599 -10.26 -25.37 14.80
N ASP A 600 -10.97 -25.83 15.82
CA ASP A 600 -11.75 -24.98 16.71
C ASP A 600 -11.28 -25.21 18.16
N GLY A 601 -10.90 -24.12 18.81
CA GLY A 601 -10.20 -24.12 20.08
C GLY A 601 -11.09 -24.21 21.31
N GLY A 602 -12.25 -23.56 21.29
CA GLY A 602 -13.16 -23.64 22.43
C GLY A 602 -14.33 -22.68 22.32
N GLY A 603 -15.46 -23.12 22.85
CA GLY A 603 -16.70 -22.40 22.64
C GLY A 603 -17.88 -23.29 22.88
N ARG A 604 -19.01 -22.94 22.27
CA ARG A 604 -20.13 -23.86 22.12
C ARG A 604 -20.69 -23.67 20.73
N ASP A 605 -20.29 -24.56 19.85
CA ASP A 605 -20.19 -24.24 18.43
C ASP A 605 -21.16 -25.10 17.63
N GLU A 606 -21.81 -24.49 16.63
CA GLU A 606 -22.79 -25.13 15.78
C GLU A 606 -22.19 -25.47 14.41
N TYR A 607 -22.32 -26.73 14.00
CA TYR A 607 -21.83 -27.22 12.72
C TYR A 607 -22.97 -27.75 11.87
N GLU A 608 -23.08 -27.25 10.63
CA GLU A 608 -24.02 -27.71 9.61
C GLU A 608 -23.30 -27.99 8.29
N ASP A 609 -23.20 -29.27 7.90
CA ASP A 609 -22.79 -29.67 6.55
C ASP A 609 -23.51 -30.96 6.09
N GLY A 610 -23.67 -31.11 4.77
CA GLY A 610 -24.34 -32.28 4.17
C GLY A 610 -23.54 -33.58 4.28
N ALA A 611 -22.22 -33.49 4.48
CA ALA A 611 -21.28 -34.61 4.46
C ALA A 611 -20.87 -35.14 5.86
N GLY A 612 -20.83 -34.29 6.88
CA GLY A 612 -20.41 -34.56 8.28
C GLY A 612 -21.55 -34.49 9.31
N GLY A 613 -22.67 -33.86 8.97
CA GLY A 613 -23.94 -33.89 9.70
C GLY A 613 -24.08 -32.82 10.79
N THR A 614 -25.32 -32.37 11.03
CA THR A 614 -25.65 -31.22 11.90
C THR A 614 -25.54 -31.48 13.41
N GLY A 615 -24.87 -30.63 14.19
CA GLY A 615 -24.77 -30.78 15.65
C GLY A 615 -24.00 -29.68 16.39
N VAL A 616 -23.95 -29.79 17.73
CA VAL A 616 -23.17 -28.93 18.65
C VAL A 616 -21.99 -29.74 19.18
N ASP A 617 -20.78 -29.16 19.19
CA ASP A 617 -19.49 -29.71 19.66
C ASP A 617 -19.26 -31.16 19.19
N ARG A 618 -18.88 -31.33 17.93
CA ARG A 618 -18.65 -32.64 17.30
C ARG A 618 -17.20 -32.76 16.83
N THR A 619 -16.37 -33.39 17.66
CA THR A 619 -15.11 -33.98 17.22
C THR A 619 -15.37 -35.03 16.11
N VAL A 620 -15.03 -34.75 14.85
CA VAL A 620 -15.16 -35.71 13.73
C VAL A 620 -13.89 -35.74 12.87
N ALA A 621 -12.85 -36.43 13.36
CA ALA A 621 -11.72 -36.80 12.50
C ALA A 621 -11.68 -38.32 12.19
N PRO A 622 -11.30 -38.72 10.94
CA PRO A 622 -10.94 -37.90 9.77
C PRO A 622 -12.00 -37.93 8.64
N LYS A 623 -12.16 -36.81 7.94
CA LYS A 623 -13.18 -36.56 6.90
C LYS A 623 -12.74 -37.02 5.49
N GLY A 624 -12.07 -38.18 5.38
CA GLY A 624 -11.59 -38.77 4.11
C GLY A 624 -10.12 -39.21 4.12
N THR A 625 -9.52 -39.47 2.96
CA THR A 625 -8.12 -39.96 2.84
C THR A 625 -7.06 -38.95 3.34
N VAL A 626 -7.42 -37.66 3.50
CA VAL A 626 -6.47 -36.58 3.88
C VAL A 626 -7.07 -35.38 4.67
N GLY A 627 -8.39 -35.27 4.92
CA GLY A 627 -9.01 -34.05 5.50
C GLY A 627 -9.49 -34.15 6.95
N ALA A 628 -9.53 -33.02 7.69
CA ALA A 628 -9.94 -32.98 9.11
C ALA A 628 -10.82 -31.77 9.49
N GLN A 629 -11.64 -31.96 10.51
CA GLN A 629 -12.38 -30.95 11.29
C GLN A 629 -12.17 -31.36 12.75
N VAL A 630 -11.52 -30.57 13.59
CA VAL A 630 -11.24 -30.98 14.97
C VAL A 630 -11.43 -29.82 15.93
N ASP A 631 -12.57 -29.85 16.61
CA ASP A 631 -12.85 -29.10 17.83
C ASP A 631 -12.23 -29.83 19.04
N SER A 632 -11.66 -29.11 20.02
CA SER A 632 -11.43 -29.72 21.34
C SER A 632 -11.50 -28.77 22.53
N ASP A 633 -12.62 -28.89 23.26
CA ASP A 633 -12.76 -28.62 24.69
C ASP A 633 -11.74 -29.39 25.55
N ASP A 634 -10.77 -28.76 26.23
CA ASP A 634 -9.85 -29.49 27.12
C ASP A 634 -10.13 -29.25 28.62
N THR A 635 -10.21 -30.23 29.54
CA THR A 635 -10.89 -31.55 29.68
C THR A 635 -10.76 -31.92 31.18
N THR A 636 -11.70 -32.68 31.79
CA THR A 636 -11.42 -33.81 32.75
C THR A 636 -12.68 -34.34 33.46
N PRO A 637 -12.67 -35.66 33.73
CA PRO A 637 -13.16 -36.75 32.89
C PRO A 637 -14.68 -37.01 32.99
#